data_AF-A0AAQ3Y841-F1
#
_entry.id   AF-A0AAQ3Y841-F1
#
_cell.length_a   1.000
_cell.length_b   1.000
_cell.length_c   1.000
_cell.angle_alpha   90.00
_cell.angle_beta   90.00
_cell.angle_gamma   90.00
#
_symmetry.space_group_name_H-M   'P 1'
#
loop_
_entity.id
_entity.type
_entity.pdbx_description
1 polymer ?
#
loop_
_entity_poly.entity_id
_entity_poly.type
_entity_poly.pdbx_seq_one_letter_code
_entity_poly.pdbx_strand_id
1 'polypeptide(L)'
;MRKKKELKVLISIMMMLVLSVGGLSKGELARAQESIEATAQVGQVDINSASIEDLQKISGIGAVLAQRIVASRPYASLDELSKVKGIGAATLKKIKDQGLAYADADPVLGTISEVFPEKNLASEIAVILDKEVTSQVTTDELSGIKKLNYLINITDFEGIQYLTNLQYLSIDVEEVKDFSKITSLKNLETLYLSISKLESLAGVENFTNLKKLHLRSTGNLKDISEVYQLQTLEDFTYRGSAQKGDTLNLEGAERLTKLKKFELYSSEVSDLQPIFSLSNIEKMIIDNIWQKGDVPLKFKGIGQLKKLKELFINGPSNISDISPLGELSSLETLGLYGIKNSNILGYSELGKMGQLKKLRLSGNEMSDISWIASIKQLEDLSISENKLTDISPISNLKQLKELDLQGDFTDISPLSNLEQLTDLRIWGHKVKEVNSLSALKQLTKLTIQGNELTKINRLSELKQLKELRLGSYKLTDISGFENLTSLEILDIQGTSIKDFSSVSKLTQLIDLNLRTNRITNLEFLVPLKKLTKLSLVGNEITDISSLATLSNLKQLFLGINEIVELDSLKSLENLEILGLGNNKVTNTSALKLLKNLKYLTLDYNQIADISGVATLSNLTHLSIISNQVVDITELSSLSNLSSLSLSRNQITDISPLKTLVNLSSLNLDSNQIVDVSPLNELTNLELLRLRSNQIVDIEPLKTLKKMFNLSLDRNPIADYSPLDELPFLHKKGLP
;
A
#
# COMPACT_ATOMS: atom_id res chain seq x y z
N MET A 1 11.04 -21.46 56.04
CA MET A 1 11.42 -22.03 57.36
C MET A 1 10.22 -22.59 58.17
N ARG A 2 9.03 -21.97 58.18
CA ARG A 2 7.84 -22.48 58.92
C ARG A 2 7.34 -23.87 58.44
N LYS A 3 7.19 -24.09 57.13
CA LYS A 3 6.81 -25.41 56.56
C LYS A 3 7.80 -26.55 56.88
N LYS A 4 9.09 -26.23 57.10
CA LYS A 4 10.16 -27.20 57.42
C LYS A 4 10.07 -27.72 58.86
N LYS A 5 9.45 -26.94 59.77
CA LYS A 5 9.15 -27.37 61.15
C LYS A 5 7.90 -28.23 61.21
N GLU A 6 6.84 -27.89 60.46
CA GLU A 6 5.59 -28.66 60.42
C GLU A 6 5.78 -30.05 59.81
N LEU A 7 6.59 -30.18 58.75
CA LEU A 7 6.87 -31.48 58.13
C LEU A 7 7.65 -32.43 59.07
N LYS A 8 8.61 -31.89 59.86
CA LYS A 8 9.34 -32.67 60.87
C LYS A 8 8.44 -33.16 62.01
N VAL A 9 7.42 -32.37 62.36
CA VAL A 9 6.42 -32.74 63.37
C VAL A 9 5.49 -33.83 62.84
N LEU A 10 5.01 -33.73 61.60
CA LEU A 10 4.16 -34.76 60.99
C LEU A 10 4.88 -36.11 60.85
N ILE A 11 6.15 -36.10 60.42
CA ILE A 11 6.98 -37.31 60.29
C ILE A 11 7.24 -37.94 61.67
N SER A 12 7.48 -37.13 62.71
CA SER A 12 7.63 -37.64 64.09
C SER A 12 6.36 -38.26 64.66
N ILE A 13 5.18 -37.69 64.34
CA ILE A 13 3.88 -38.21 64.78
C ILE A 13 3.57 -39.54 64.06
N MET A 14 3.82 -39.63 62.76
CA MET A 14 3.66 -40.88 61.99
C MET A 14 4.58 -41.99 62.50
N MET A 15 5.80 -41.65 62.92
CA MET A 15 6.75 -42.63 63.49
C MET A 15 6.36 -43.14 64.87
N MET A 16 5.79 -42.30 65.75
CA MET A 16 5.25 -42.77 67.03
C MET A 16 4.11 -43.77 66.84
N LEU A 17 3.26 -43.53 65.85
CA LEU A 17 2.19 -44.47 65.48
C LEU A 17 2.76 -45.79 64.97
N VAL A 18 3.74 -45.79 64.07
CA VAL A 18 4.33 -47.03 63.52
C VAL A 18 5.10 -47.86 64.58
N LEU A 19 5.76 -47.21 65.55
CA LEU A 19 6.41 -47.91 66.66
C LEU A 19 5.42 -48.57 67.64
N SER A 20 4.19 -48.07 67.73
CA SER A 20 3.13 -48.67 68.56
C SER A 20 2.47 -49.90 67.92
N VAL A 21 2.66 -50.11 66.61
CA VAL A 21 2.07 -51.23 65.85
C VAL A 21 3.16 -52.10 65.21
N GLY A 22 4.18 -52.48 66.01
CA GLY A 22 5.00 -53.71 65.88
C GLY A 22 5.55 -54.20 64.53
N GLY A 23 5.57 -53.40 63.45
CA GLY A 23 5.71 -53.93 62.09
C GLY A 23 7.02 -53.69 61.34
N LEU A 24 7.91 -52.80 61.79
CA LEU A 24 9.14 -52.45 61.07
C LEU A 24 10.33 -52.37 62.02
N SER A 25 11.48 -52.93 61.63
CA SER A 25 12.71 -52.85 62.41
C SER A 25 13.26 -51.41 62.41
N LYS A 26 14.02 -51.02 63.45
CA LYS A 26 14.65 -49.68 63.53
C LYS A 26 15.50 -49.34 62.29
N GLY A 27 16.11 -50.34 61.64
CA GLY A 27 16.89 -50.16 60.42
C GLY A 27 16.04 -49.87 59.17
N GLU A 28 14.84 -50.44 59.08
CA GLU A 28 13.90 -50.19 57.97
C GLU A 28 13.22 -48.83 58.09
N LEU A 29 12.90 -48.42 59.32
CA LEU A 29 12.39 -47.06 59.62
C LEU A 29 13.43 -45.98 59.30
N ALA A 30 14.71 -46.22 59.61
CA ALA A 30 15.80 -45.31 59.27
C ALA A 30 15.98 -45.17 57.75
N ARG A 31 15.89 -46.27 56.99
CA ARG A 31 15.96 -46.24 55.51
C ARG A 31 14.75 -45.59 54.86
N ALA A 32 13.55 -45.82 55.39
CA ALA A 32 12.33 -45.16 54.92
C ALA A 32 12.38 -43.65 55.25
N GLN A 33 12.91 -43.27 56.40
CA GLN A 33 13.14 -41.87 56.76
C GLN A 33 14.20 -41.22 55.86
N GLU A 34 15.34 -41.88 55.61
CA GLU A 34 16.33 -41.39 54.65
C GLU A 34 15.75 -41.26 53.24
N SER A 35 14.94 -42.22 52.80
CA SER A 35 14.28 -42.18 51.49
C SER A 35 13.25 -41.04 51.40
N ILE A 36 12.41 -40.86 52.42
CA ILE A 36 11.39 -39.79 52.46
C ILE A 36 12.04 -38.42 52.65
N GLU A 37 13.06 -38.29 53.49
CA GLU A 37 13.83 -37.05 53.66
C GLU A 37 14.67 -36.71 52.42
N ALA A 38 15.20 -37.71 51.70
CA ALA A 38 15.87 -37.52 50.41
C ALA A 38 14.89 -37.10 49.31
N THR A 39 13.71 -37.72 49.24
CA THR A 39 12.65 -37.37 48.27
C THR A 39 12.04 -35.99 48.59
N ALA A 40 11.93 -35.63 49.87
CA ALA A 40 11.48 -34.30 50.31
C ALA A 40 12.56 -33.19 50.17
N GLN A 41 13.83 -33.56 49.96
CA GLN A 41 14.92 -32.62 49.71
C GLN A 41 15.04 -32.19 48.24
N VAL A 42 14.60 -33.03 47.30
CA VAL A 42 14.61 -32.73 45.86
C VAL A 42 13.19 -32.30 45.47
N GLY A 43 12.93 -31.00 45.42
CA GLY A 43 11.66 -30.48 44.91
C GLY A 43 11.34 -31.06 43.52
N GLN A 44 10.05 -31.16 43.19
CA GLN A 44 9.64 -31.65 41.86
C GLN A 44 10.38 -30.87 40.75
N VAL A 45 10.94 -31.62 39.80
CA VAL A 45 11.73 -31.13 38.69
C VAL A 45 10.82 -30.94 37.49
N ASP A 46 10.63 -29.68 37.07
CA ASP A 46 9.97 -29.39 35.81
C ASP A 46 10.90 -29.77 34.65
N ILE A 47 10.50 -30.75 33.85
CA ILE A 47 11.31 -31.25 32.75
C ILE A 47 11.53 -30.20 31.65
N ASN A 48 10.76 -29.11 31.63
CA ASN A 48 10.91 -28.02 30.67
C ASN A 48 11.90 -26.94 31.08
N SER A 49 12.05 -26.66 32.38
CA SER A 49 12.95 -25.61 32.88
C SER A 49 14.20 -26.13 33.59
N ALA A 50 14.23 -27.41 33.99
CA ALA A 50 15.33 -27.99 34.76
C ALA A 50 16.70 -27.93 34.06
N SER A 51 17.78 -27.77 34.82
CA SER A 51 19.14 -27.91 34.27
C SER A 51 19.45 -29.37 33.92
N ILE A 52 20.51 -29.60 33.12
CA ILE A 52 21.02 -30.96 32.85
C ILE A 52 21.39 -31.67 34.17
N GLU A 53 21.88 -30.93 35.16
CA GLU A 53 22.22 -31.48 36.49
C GLU A 53 20.97 -31.85 37.28
N ASP A 54 19.91 -31.02 37.22
CA ASP A 54 18.63 -31.31 37.89
C ASP A 54 17.92 -32.50 37.27
N LEU A 55 17.93 -32.62 35.94
CA LEU A 55 17.37 -33.78 35.24
C LEU A 55 18.08 -35.08 35.61
N GLN A 56 19.40 -35.04 35.83
CA GLN A 56 20.18 -36.20 36.24
C GLN A 56 19.90 -36.67 37.67
N LYS A 57 19.20 -35.87 38.49
CA LYS A 57 18.72 -36.29 39.81
C LYS A 57 17.53 -37.26 39.71
N ILE A 58 16.88 -37.35 38.55
CA ILE A 58 15.80 -38.30 38.29
C ILE A 58 16.42 -39.65 37.87
N SER A 59 16.12 -40.72 38.61
CA SER A 59 16.68 -42.04 38.33
C SER A 59 16.25 -42.53 36.95
N GLY A 60 17.22 -42.92 36.12
CA GLY A 60 16.97 -43.34 34.74
C GLY A 60 17.25 -42.27 33.68
N ILE A 61 17.53 -41.02 34.09
CA ILE A 61 18.00 -39.96 33.20
C ILE A 61 19.51 -39.77 33.42
N GLY A 62 20.34 -40.45 32.61
CA GLY A 62 21.78 -40.20 32.58
C GLY A 62 22.14 -38.95 31.76
N ALA A 63 23.39 -38.49 31.83
CA ALA A 63 23.86 -37.27 31.14
C ALA A 63 23.43 -37.17 29.66
N VAL A 64 23.54 -38.27 28.90
CA VAL A 64 23.13 -38.32 27.48
C VAL A 64 21.62 -38.16 27.30
N LEU A 65 20.82 -38.78 28.18
CA LEU A 65 19.37 -38.62 28.14
C LEU A 65 18.96 -37.22 28.60
N ALA A 66 19.60 -36.67 29.64
CA ALA A 66 19.36 -35.30 30.09
C ALA A 66 19.61 -34.29 28.98
N GLN A 67 20.71 -34.41 28.24
CA GLN A 67 21.01 -33.57 27.07
C GLN A 67 19.94 -33.69 25.98
N ARG A 68 19.49 -34.91 25.66
CA ARG A 68 18.43 -35.12 24.66
C ARG A 68 17.08 -34.58 25.12
N ILE A 69 16.78 -34.70 26.41
CA ILE A 69 15.56 -34.14 27.00
C ILE A 69 15.59 -32.63 26.84
N VAL A 70 16.70 -31.96 27.20
CA VAL A 70 16.86 -30.50 27.01
C VAL A 70 16.75 -30.11 25.54
N ALA A 71 17.39 -30.85 24.63
CA ALA A 71 17.39 -30.57 23.20
C ALA A 71 16.04 -30.79 22.50
N SER A 72 15.07 -31.43 23.15
CA SER A 72 13.74 -31.72 22.60
C SER A 72 12.61 -31.03 23.37
N ARG A 73 12.95 -30.06 24.23
CA ARG A 73 11.97 -29.16 24.87
C ARG A 73 11.27 -28.25 23.84
N PRO A 74 10.06 -27.76 24.17
CA PRO A 74 9.26 -28.04 25.37
C PRO A 74 8.43 -29.34 25.26
N TYR A 75 7.92 -29.83 26.39
CA TYR A 75 7.00 -30.96 26.53
C TYR A 75 5.70 -30.50 27.20
N ALA A 76 4.56 -30.81 26.61
CA ALA A 76 3.24 -30.51 27.18
C ALA A 76 2.83 -31.47 28.31
N SER A 77 3.49 -32.64 28.41
CA SER A 77 3.28 -33.62 29.47
C SER A 77 4.50 -34.54 29.62
N LEU A 78 4.61 -35.24 30.75
CA LEU A 78 5.65 -36.26 30.95
C LEU A 78 5.61 -37.35 29.88
N ASP A 79 4.43 -37.63 29.30
CA ASP A 79 4.22 -38.68 28.32
C ASP A 79 5.01 -38.43 27.03
N GLU A 80 5.22 -37.15 26.69
CA GLU A 80 5.95 -36.75 25.50
C GLU A 80 7.44 -37.09 25.55
N LEU A 81 7.99 -37.40 26.74
CA LEU A 81 9.35 -37.91 26.86
C LEU A 81 9.57 -39.21 26.07
N SER A 82 8.52 -39.97 25.73
CA SER A 82 8.65 -41.14 24.84
C SER A 82 9.15 -40.78 23.44
N LYS A 83 9.01 -39.52 23.01
CA LYS A 83 9.52 -39.02 21.71
C LYS A 83 11.05 -38.86 21.73
N VAL A 84 11.66 -38.77 22.92
CA VAL A 84 13.10 -38.61 23.09
C VAL A 84 13.80 -39.94 22.81
N LYS A 85 14.66 -39.94 21.79
CA LYS A 85 15.43 -41.14 21.41
C LYS A 85 16.22 -41.68 22.60
N GLY A 86 15.89 -42.90 23.03
CA GLY A 86 16.50 -43.59 24.18
C GLY A 86 15.61 -43.67 25.43
N ILE A 87 14.46 -43.01 25.44
CA ILE A 87 13.44 -43.15 26.48
C ILE A 87 12.38 -44.14 26.00
N GLY A 88 12.60 -45.42 26.28
CA GLY A 88 11.60 -46.47 26.04
C GLY A 88 10.52 -46.50 27.13
N ALA A 89 9.47 -47.30 26.92
CA ALA A 89 8.34 -47.43 27.85
C ALA A 89 8.75 -47.74 29.30
N ALA A 90 9.77 -48.61 29.49
CA ALA A 90 10.28 -48.95 30.82
C ALA A 90 10.97 -47.76 31.52
N THR A 91 11.76 -46.98 30.79
CA THR A 91 12.43 -45.77 31.30
C THR A 91 11.41 -44.69 31.62
N LEU A 92 10.43 -44.47 30.73
CA LEU A 92 9.36 -43.50 30.95
C LEU A 92 8.52 -43.86 32.17
N LYS A 93 8.14 -45.13 32.32
CA LYS A 93 7.42 -45.62 33.51
C LYS A 93 8.25 -45.38 34.78
N LYS A 94 9.56 -45.67 34.75
CA LYS A 94 10.45 -45.40 35.89
C LYS A 94 10.51 -43.91 36.24
N ILE A 95 10.57 -43.02 35.26
CA ILE A 95 10.55 -41.56 35.49
C ILE A 95 9.22 -41.13 36.15
N LYS A 96 8.09 -41.63 35.66
CA LYS A 96 6.74 -41.34 36.20
C LYS A 96 6.55 -41.87 37.62
N ASP A 97 6.92 -43.13 37.88
CA ASP A 97 6.70 -43.82 39.16
C ASP A 97 7.46 -43.14 40.33
N GLN A 98 8.51 -42.38 40.03
CA GLN A 98 9.27 -41.63 41.05
C GLN A 98 8.54 -40.40 41.58
N GLY A 99 7.60 -39.82 40.81
CA GLY A 99 6.89 -38.59 41.18
C GLY A 99 7.78 -37.33 41.31
N LEU A 100 9.07 -37.44 40.92
CA LEU A 100 10.07 -36.39 41.00
C LEU A 100 10.08 -35.44 39.80
N ALA A 101 9.41 -35.81 38.71
CA ALA A 101 9.35 -35.03 37.48
C ALA A 101 7.91 -34.61 37.21
N TYR A 102 7.71 -33.41 36.67
CA TYR A 102 6.48 -32.97 36.04
C TYR A 102 6.80 -32.19 34.78
N ALA A 103 5.83 -31.98 33.91
CA ALA A 103 5.94 -31.04 32.80
C ALA A 103 4.87 -29.97 33.03
N ASP A 104 5.26 -28.70 33.05
CA ASP A 104 4.27 -27.61 33.00
C ASP A 104 3.38 -27.76 31.76
N ALA A 105 2.08 -27.51 31.91
CA ALA A 105 1.12 -27.59 30.82
C ALA A 105 1.29 -26.41 29.85
N ASP A 106 1.83 -25.28 30.31
CA ASP A 106 2.19 -24.13 29.50
C ASP A 106 3.65 -23.67 29.74
N PRO A 107 4.65 -24.37 29.17
CA PRO A 107 6.05 -24.10 29.45
C PRO A 107 6.50 -22.68 29.05
N VAL A 108 7.19 -22.01 29.97
CA VAL A 108 7.94 -20.78 29.68
C VAL A 108 9.15 -21.13 28.82
N LEU A 109 9.28 -20.49 27.65
CA LEU A 109 10.36 -20.74 26.70
C LEU A 109 11.62 -19.89 26.95
N GLY A 110 11.45 -18.74 27.60
CA GLY A 110 12.48 -17.73 27.82
C GLY A 110 11.88 -16.34 27.71
N THR A 111 12.73 -15.31 27.69
CA THR A 111 12.31 -13.96 27.30
C THR A 111 12.02 -13.88 25.81
N ILE A 112 11.20 -12.93 25.36
CA ILE A 112 10.89 -12.76 23.92
C ILE A 112 12.19 -12.60 23.11
N SER A 113 13.17 -11.83 23.60
CA SER A 113 14.47 -11.66 22.93
C SER A 113 15.36 -12.92 22.91
N GLU A 114 15.16 -13.87 23.83
CA GLU A 114 15.88 -15.15 23.82
C GLU A 114 15.22 -16.14 22.84
N VAL A 115 13.89 -16.15 22.78
CA VAL A 115 13.12 -17.02 21.89
C VAL A 115 13.17 -16.53 20.44
N PHE A 116 13.20 -15.22 20.22
CA PHE A 116 13.34 -14.55 18.93
C PHE A 116 14.62 -13.71 18.94
N PRO A 117 15.78 -14.27 18.57
CA PRO A 117 17.05 -13.55 18.61
C PRO A 117 17.10 -12.36 17.64
N GLU A 118 16.33 -12.42 16.55
CA GLU A 118 16.24 -11.34 15.57
C GLU A 118 15.43 -10.17 16.13
N LYS A 119 16.07 -9.00 16.25
CA LYS A 119 15.54 -7.84 16.98
C LYS A 119 14.20 -7.34 16.42
N ASN A 120 14.08 -7.29 15.10
CA ASN A 120 12.85 -6.80 14.47
C ASN A 120 11.70 -7.79 14.67
N LEU A 121 11.99 -9.10 14.61
CA LEU A 121 11.03 -10.15 14.90
C LEU A 121 10.60 -10.14 16.38
N ALA A 122 11.55 -10.03 17.32
CA ALA A 122 11.26 -9.93 18.75
C ALA A 122 10.37 -8.74 19.08
N SER A 123 10.64 -7.60 18.46
CA SER A 123 9.85 -6.37 18.65
C SER A 123 8.41 -6.55 18.15
N GLU A 124 8.23 -7.18 17.00
CA GLU A 124 6.89 -7.47 16.47
C GLU A 124 6.10 -8.43 17.39
N ILE A 125 6.74 -9.50 17.87
CA ILE A 125 6.11 -10.44 18.81
C ILE A 125 5.76 -9.74 20.13
N ALA A 126 6.64 -8.89 20.65
CA ALA A 126 6.39 -8.09 21.85
C ALA A 126 5.18 -7.17 21.69
N VAL A 127 5.02 -6.52 20.53
CA VAL A 127 3.84 -5.72 20.20
C VAL A 127 2.57 -6.57 20.14
N ILE A 128 2.61 -7.74 19.50
CA ILE A 128 1.45 -8.63 19.39
C ILE A 128 0.98 -9.12 20.77
N LEU A 129 1.92 -9.40 21.67
CA LEU A 129 1.63 -9.91 23.01
C LEU A 129 1.42 -8.80 24.06
N ASP A 130 1.55 -7.52 23.70
CA ASP A 130 1.52 -6.37 24.60
C ASP A 130 2.51 -6.51 25.78
N LYS A 131 3.77 -6.81 25.43
CA LYS A 131 4.88 -7.07 26.37
C LYS A 131 6.14 -6.32 25.97
N GLU A 132 7.10 -6.23 26.88
CA GLU A 132 8.48 -5.84 26.55
C GLU A 132 9.28 -7.04 26.02
N VAL A 133 10.28 -6.80 25.16
CA VAL A 133 11.13 -7.87 24.60
C VAL A 133 11.89 -8.68 25.66
N THR A 134 12.10 -8.13 26.86
CA THR A 134 12.71 -8.78 28.02
C THR A 134 11.73 -9.61 28.86
N SER A 135 10.44 -9.59 28.52
CA SER A 135 9.40 -10.34 29.23
C SER A 135 9.42 -11.81 28.87
N GLN A 136 9.09 -12.68 29.82
CA GLN A 136 8.93 -14.12 29.56
C GLN A 136 7.72 -14.40 28.66
N VAL A 137 7.86 -15.42 27.82
CA VAL A 137 6.80 -15.90 26.92
C VAL A 137 6.59 -17.41 27.05
N THR A 138 5.33 -17.84 26.98
CA THR A 138 4.92 -19.24 27.09
C THR A 138 4.52 -19.84 25.74
N THR A 139 4.40 -21.18 25.69
CA THR A 139 3.93 -21.87 24.48
C THR A 139 2.50 -21.53 24.11
N ASP A 140 1.60 -21.35 25.07
CA ASP A 140 0.20 -21.03 24.82
C ASP A 140 0.08 -19.62 24.25
N GLU A 141 0.84 -18.66 24.80
CA GLU A 141 0.90 -17.28 24.27
C GLU A 141 1.34 -17.26 22.80
N LEU A 142 2.41 -17.99 22.47
CA LEU A 142 2.89 -18.10 21.09
C LEU A 142 1.92 -18.87 20.19
N SER A 143 1.27 -19.92 20.69
CA SER A 143 0.24 -20.66 19.97
C SER A 143 -1.03 -19.83 19.75
N GLY A 144 -1.23 -18.75 20.51
CA GLY A 144 -2.29 -17.77 20.30
C GLY A 144 -2.09 -16.92 19.04
N ILE A 145 -0.85 -16.80 18.55
CA ILE A 145 -0.50 -15.98 17.39
C ILE A 145 -0.89 -16.71 16.10
N LYS A 146 -1.93 -16.19 15.42
CA LYS A 146 -2.44 -16.76 14.15
C LYS A 146 -1.93 -16.05 12.90
N LYS A 147 -1.38 -14.84 13.05
CA LYS A 147 -1.01 -14.00 11.91
C LYS A 147 0.23 -13.17 12.23
N LEU A 148 1.19 -13.18 11.31
CA LEU A 148 2.39 -12.37 11.36
C LEU A 148 2.56 -11.67 10.00
N ASN A 149 2.51 -10.34 10.00
CA ASN A 149 2.47 -9.54 8.77
C ASN A 149 3.66 -8.58 8.70
N TYR A 150 4.03 -8.17 7.48
CA TYR A 150 4.96 -7.07 7.26
C TYR A 150 6.30 -7.23 7.98
N LEU A 151 6.80 -8.46 8.09
CA LEU A 151 8.14 -8.69 8.59
C LEU A 151 9.15 -8.13 7.61
N ILE A 152 9.73 -6.99 7.97
CA ILE A 152 10.76 -6.29 7.19
C ILE A 152 12.11 -6.37 7.87
N ASN A 153 13.17 -6.36 7.05
CA ASN A 153 14.55 -6.29 7.54
C ASN A 153 14.91 -7.39 8.58
N ILE A 154 14.38 -8.61 8.42
CA ILE A 154 14.80 -9.77 9.19
C ILE A 154 15.72 -10.67 8.35
N THR A 155 16.73 -11.26 8.97
CA THR A 155 17.66 -12.19 8.29
C THR A 155 17.60 -13.62 8.83
N ASP A 156 16.88 -13.83 9.93
CA ASP A 156 16.71 -15.11 10.60
C ASP A 156 15.24 -15.31 11.01
N PHE A 157 14.77 -16.55 10.94
CA PHE A 157 13.42 -16.99 11.31
C PHE A 157 13.39 -17.78 12.61
N GLU A 158 14.51 -17.87 13.33
CA GLU A 158 14.57 -18.52 14.64
C GLU A 158 13.49 -17.96 15.58
N GLY A 159 12.77 -18.88 16.23
CA GLY A 159 11.64 -18.58 17.09
C GLY A 159 10.29 -18.77 16.38
N ILE A 160 10.21 -18.59 15.05
CA ILE A 160 8.95 -18.73 14.31
C ILE A 160 8.40 -20.18 14.41
N GLN A 161 9.26 -21.19 14.56
CA GLN A 161 8.83 -22.59 14.72
C GLN A 161 7.88 -22.83 15.90
N TYR A 162 7.88 -21.95 16.90
CA TYR A 162 7.02 -22.05 18.09
C TYR A 162 5.60 -21.51 17.85
N LEU A 163 5.36 -20.80 16.74
CA LEU A 163 4.06 -20.25 16.36
C LEU A 163 3.16 -21.33 15.72
N THR A 164 2.88 -22.40 16.44
CA THR A 164 2.30 -23.64 15.89
C THR A 164 0.90 -23.49 15.25
N ASN A 165 0.14 -22.47 15.62
CA ASN A 165 -1.17 -22.15 15.02
C ASN A 165 -1.13 -20.99 14.02
N LEU A 166 0.06 -20.59 13.56
CA LEU A 166 0.20 -19.54 12.57
C LEU A 166 -0.51 -19.95 11.26
N GLN A 167 -1.45 -19.12 10.80
CA GLN A 167 -2.24 -19.32 9.59
C GLN A 167 -1.82 -18.39 8.45
N TYR A 168 -1.20 -17.25 8.79
CA TYR A 168 -0.76 -16.25 7.82
C TYR A 168 0.64 -15.76 8.17
N LEU A 169 1.53 -15.78 7.18
CA LEU A 169 2.90 -15.27 7.28
C LEU A 169 3.22 -14.39 6.06
N SER A 170 3.68 -13.17 6.30
CA SER A 170 4.16 -12.26 5.25
C SER A 170 5.55 -11.74 5.57
N ILE A 171 6.48 -11.96 4.65
CA ILE A 171 7.90 -11.65 4.76
C ILE A 171 8.27 -10.72 3.60
N ASP A 172 8.94 -9.61 3.91
CA ASP A 172 9.48 -8.67 2.93
C ASP A 172 10.93 -8.31 3.29
N VAL A 173 11.88 -9.03 2.71
CA VAL A 173 13.29 -8.96 3.08
C VAL A 173 14.22 -8.97 1.88
N GLU A 174 15.48 -8.63 2.10
CA GLU A 174 16.46 -8.65 1.03
C GLU A 174 16.82 -10.08 0.60
N GLU A 175 17.04 -10.99 1.54
CA GLU A 175 17.52 -12.35 1.28
C GLU A 175 17.00 -13.32 2.35
N VAL A 176 16.70 -14.55 1.94
CA VAL A 176 16.42 -15.68 2.83
C VAL A 176 17.19 -16.87 2.31
N LYS A 177 18.06 -17.45 3.16
CA LYS A 177 18.91 -18.59 2.78
C LYS A 177 18.30 -19.94 3.15
N ASP A 178 17.38 -19.96 4.10
CA ASP A 178 16.87 -21.20 4.69
C ASP A 178 15.43 -21.04 5.21
N PHE A 179 14.51 -21.83 4.67
CA PHE A 179 13.14 -21.94 5.16
C PHE A 179 12.95 -23.03 6.21
N SER A 180 13.96 -23.83 6.54
CA SER A 180 13.88 -25.00 7.43
C SER A 180 13.20 -24.68 8.77
N LYS A 181 13.48 -23.48 9.31
CA LYS A 181 12.93 -22.96 10.57
C LYS A 181 11.42 -22.75 10.57
N ILE A 182 10.81 -22.58 9.39
CA ILE A 182 9.37 -22.38 9.26
C ILE A 182 8.65 -23.59 8.69
N THR A 183 9.37 -24.62 8.20
CA THR A 183 8.75 -25.83 7.61
C THR A 183 7.85 -26.63 8.58
N SER A 184 7.99 -26.43 9.89
CA SER A 184 7.15 -27.06 10.91
C SER A 184 5.75 -26.46 11.03
N LEU A 185 5.48 -25.31 10.41
CA LEU A 185 4.22 -24.57 10.50
C LEU A 185 3.09 -25.22 9.69
N LYS A 186 2.57 -26.35 10.19
CA LYS A 186 1.55 -27.15 9.49
C LYS A 186 0.20 -26.46 9.32
N ASN A 187 -0.12 -25.45 10.14
CA ASN A 187 -1.39 -24.72 10.07
C ASN A 187 -1.37 -23.51 9.12
N LEU A 188 -0.23 -23.26 8.47
CA LEU A 188 -0.07 -22.12 7.59
C LEU A 188 -0.96 -22.26 6.35
N GLU A 189 -1.88 -21.31 6.16
CA GLU A 189 -2.81 -21.29 5.03
C GLU A 189 -2.43 -20.24 3.98
N THR A 190 -1.74 -19.16 4.37
CA THR A 190 -1.32 -18.08 3.48
C THR A 190 0.13 -17.69 3.73
N LEU A 191 0.92 -17.66 2.66
CA LEU A 191 2.32 -17.27 2.69
C LEU A 191 2.59 -16.20 1.62
N TYR A 192 3.11 -15.06 2.06
CA TYR A 192 3.57 -13.98 1.19
C TYR A 192 5.08 -13.82 1.35
N LEU A 193 5.81 -14.01 0.26
CA LEU A 193 7.27 -13.88 0.21
C LEU A 193 7.63 -12.78 -0.80
N SER A 194 8.08 -11.64 -0.29
CA SER A 194 8.76 -10.61 -1.06
C SER A 194 10.24 -10.67 -0.70
N ILE A 195 11.03 -11.33 -1.53
CA ILE A 195 12.44 -11.59 -1.22
C ILE A 195 13.28 -11.15 -2.41
N SER A 196 14.13 -10.14 -2.20
CA SER A 196 14.81 -9.49 -3.31
C SER A 196 15.83 -10.42 -4.01
N LYS A 197 16.50 -11.27 -3.23
CA LYS A 197 17.54 -12.22 -3.66
C LYS A 197 17.13 -13.67 -3.38
N LEU A 198 15.95 -14.07 -3.85
CA LEU A 198 15.46 -15.44 -3.66
C LEU A 198 16.00 -16.36 -4.75
N GLU A 199 16.80 -17.36 -4.38
CA GLU A 199 17.41 -18.30 -5.34
C GLU A 199 16.76 -19.69 -5.33
N SER A 200 16.12 -20.10 -4.22
CA SER A 200 15.50 -21.41 -4.05
C SER A 200 14.26 -21.34 -3.16
N LEU A 201 13.30 -22.24 -3.41
CA LEU A 201 12.11 -22.45 -2.58
C LEU A 201 12.19 -23.75 -1.78
N ALA A 202 13.37 -24.35 -1.64
CA ALA A 202 13.53 -25.60 -0.89
C ALA A 202 12.92 -25.50 0.51
N GLY A 203 12.05 -26.45 0.85
CA GLY A 203 11.31 -26.49 2.09
C GLY A 203 9.88 -25.96 2.00
N VAL A 204 9.54 -25.14 0.99
CA VAL A 204 8.19 -24.63 0.77
C VAL A 204 7.19 -25.76 0.51
N GLU A 205 7.62 -26.85 -0.12
CA GLU A 205 6.82 -28.05 -0.35
C GLU A 205 6.27 -28.69 0.95
N ASN A 206 6.84 -28.36 2.12
CA ASN A 206 6.38 -28.89 3.41
C ASN A 206 5.13 -28.20 3.95
N PHE A 207 4.71 -27.05 3.39
CA PHE A 207 3.48 -26.35 3.79
C PHE A 207 2.21 -27.01 3.23
N THR A 208 1.96 -28.25 3.66
CA THR A 208 0.91 -29.11 3.10
C THR A 208 -0.53 -28.58 3.20
N ASN A 209 -0.81 -27.60 4.08
CA ASN A 209 -2.12 -26.95 4.20
C ASN A 209 -2.20 -25.56 3.54
N LEU A 210 -1.16 -25.16 2.79
CA LEU A 210 -1.09 -23.84 2.18
C LEU A 210 -2.13 -23.68 1.07
N LYS A 211 -3.03 -22.71 1.24
CA LYS A 211 -4.08 -22.38 0.27
C LYS A 211 -3.68 -21.22 -0.63
N LYS A 212 -2.82 -20.31 -0.15
CA LYS A 212 -2.40 -19.11 -0.88
C LYS A 212 -0.90 -18.91 -0.80
N LEU A 213 -0.27 -18.71 -1.95
CA LEU A 213 1.15 -18.41 -2.07
C LEU A 213 1.35 -17.23 -3.00
N HIS A 214 1.94 -16.17 -2.46
CA HIS A 214 2.34 -14.99 -3.22
C HIS A 214 3.86 -14.88 -3.17
N LEU A 215 4.48 -14.93 -4.34
CA LEU A 215 5.92 -14.83 -4.51
C LEU A 215 6.24 -13.55 -5.29
N ARG A 216 7.09 -12.72 -4.72
CA ARG A 216 7.76 -11.62 -5.40
C ARG A 216 9.26 -11.83 -5.25
N SER A 217 9.93 -12.11 -6.37
CA SER A 217 11.38 -12.25 -6.44
C SER A 217 11.96 -11.24 -7.44
N THR A 218 13.03 -10.54 -7.05
CA THR A 218 13.66 -9.53 -7.94
C THR A 218 14.91 -10.02 -8.67
N GLY A 219 15.25 -11.31 -8.59
CA GLY A 219 16.31 -11.91 -9.43
C GLY A 219 16.70 -13.32 -8.99
N ASN A 220 17.01 -14.18 -9.97
CA ASN A 220 17.55 -15.55 -9.87
C ASN A 220 16.60 -16.74 -9.64
N LEU A 221 15.37 -16.57 -9.16
CA LEU A 221 14.46 -17.73 -9.00
C LEU A 221 13.98 -18.25 -10.36
N LYS A 222 14.58 -19.34 -10.84
CA LYS A 222 14.29 -19.96 -12.15
C LYS A 222 13.48 -21.24 -12.05
N ASP A 223 13.54 -21.88 -10.90
CA ASP A 223 12.84 -23.12 -10.59
C ASP A 223 11.87 -22.86 -9.43
N ILE A 224 10.63 -23.27 -9.63
CA ILE A 224 9.56 -23.21 -8.62
C ILE A 224 8.89 -24.59 -8.46
N SER A 225 9.59 -25.66 -8.82
CA SER A 225 9.06 -27.03 -8.81
C SER A 225 8.58 -27.50 -7.44
N GLU A 226 9.11 -26.92 -6.36
CA GLU A 226 8.63 -27.12 -4.98
C GLU A 226 7.17 -26.67 -4.82
N VAL A 227 6.76 -25.59 -5.49
CA VAL A 227 5.37 -25.09 -5.45
C VAL A 227 4.41 -26.14 -5.99
N TYR A 228 4.79 -26.92 -7.00
CA TYR A 228 3.93 -27.92 -7.64
C TYR A 228 3.60 -29.12 -6.76
N GLN A 229 4.23 -29.23 -5.58
CA GLN A 229 3.90 -30.23 -4.56
C GLN A 229 2.75 -29.78 -3.64
N LEU A 230 2.37 -28.49 -3.68
CA LEU A 230 1.33 -27.91 -2.84
C LEU A 230 -0.09 -28.21 -3.39
N GLN A 231 -0.55 -29.44 -3.22
CA GLN A 231 -1.85 -29.91 -3.73
C GLN A 231 -3.09 -29.21 -3.11
N THR A 232 -2.89 -28.42 -2.05
CA THR A 232 -3.93 -27.63 -1.37
C THR A 232 -4.05 -26.20 -1.90
N LEU A 233 -3.15 -25.77 -2.79
CA LEU A 233 -3.06 -24.40 -3.26
C LEU A 233 -4.28 -24.01 -4.13
N GLU A 234 -4.93 -22.90 -3.75
CA GLU A 234 -6.11 -22.34 -4.42
C GLU A 234 -5.82 -20.98 -5.09
N ASP A 235 -4.86 -20.21 -4.57
CA ASP A 235 -4.42 -18.90 -5.11
C ASP A 235 -2.89 -18.89 -5.22
N PHE A 236 -2.39 -18.70 -6.45
CA PHE A 236 -0.96 -18.57 -6.71
C PHE A 236 -0.68 -17.28 -7.46
N THR A 237 0.23 -16.48 -6.90
CA THR A 237 0.75 -15.27 -7.56
C THR A 237 2.26 -15.36 -7.63
N TYR A 238 2.81 -15.15 -8.83
CA TYR A 238 4.24 -14.99 -9.04
C TYR A 238 4.53 -13.63 -9.70
N ARG A 239 5.44 -12.86 -9.10
CA ARG A 239 5.98 -11.62 -9.63
C ARG A 239 7.49 -11.75 -9.74
N GLY A 240 7.97 -11.98 -10.96
CA GLY A 240 9.40 -12.13 -11.23
C GLY A 240 10.12 -10.81 -11.51
N SER A 241 11.35 -10.95 -12.01
CA SER A 241 12.15 -9.83 -12.50
C SER A 241 11.64 -9.38 -13.87
N ALA A 242 11.58 -8.06 -14.10
CA ALA A 242 11.25 -7.50 -15.42
C ALA A 242 12.37 -7.70 -16.46
N GLN A 243 13.25 -8.70 -16.29
CA GLN A 243 14.47 -8.92 -17.08
C GLN A 243 14.38 -10.20 -17.91
N LYS A 244 14.72 -10.11 -19.21
CA LYS A 244 14.82 -11.29 -20.09
C LYS A 244 15.99 -12.18 -19.67
N GLY A 245 15.83 -13.50 -19.74
CA GLY A 245 16.85 -14.49 -19.38
C GLY A 245 16.56 -15.26 -18.09
N ASP A 246 15.69 -14.72 -17.23
CA ASP A 246 15.18 -15.40 -16.03
C ASP A 246 13.87 -16.14 -16.36
N THR A 247 13.98 -17.15 -17.23
CA THR A 247 12.82 -17.94 -17.65
C THR A 247 12.29 -18.80 -16.50
N LEU A 248 11.06 -18.51 -16.07
CA LEU A 248 10.27 -19.34 -15.18
C LEU A 248 9.77 -20.59 -15.92
N ASN A 249 10.06 -21.77 -15.37
CA ASN A 249 9.52 -23.02 -15.89
C ASN A 249 8.18 -23.38 -15.24
N LEU A 250 7.13 -23.50 -16.05
CA LEU A 250 5.79 -23.91 -15.60
C LEU A 250 5.50 -25.41 -15.73
N GLU A 251 6.44 -26.21 -16.23
CA GLU A 251 6.29 -27.66 -16.33
C GLU A 251 6.07 -28.29 -14.93
N GLY A 252 5.00 -29.06 -14.76
CA GLY A 252 4.59 -29.63 -13.47
C GLY A 252 3.46 -28.86 -12.79
N ALA A 253 3.16 -27.61 -13.22
CA ALA A 253 2.09 -26.81 -12.65
C ALA A 253 0.69 -27.44 -12.82
N GLU A 254 0.51 -28.37 -13.78
CA GLU A 254 -0.71 -29.16 -13.95
C GLU A 254 -1.10 -29.99 -12.72
N ARG A 255 -0.18 -30.17 -11.76
CA ARG A 255 -0.44 -30.85 -10.47
C ARG A 255 -1.24 -30.00 -9.47
N LEU A 256 -1.31 -28.69 -9.68
CA LEU A 256 -2.03 -27.74 -8.81
C LEU A 256 -3.56 -27.77 -9.06
N THR A 257 -4.16 -28.95 -8.97
CA THR A 257 -5.54 -29.21 -9.41
C THR A 257 -6.63 -28.44 -8.63
N LYS A 258 -6.32 -27.89 -7.46
CA LYS A 258 -7.24 -27.04 -6.65
C LYS A 258 -7.16 -25.55 -6.97
N LEU A 259 -6.25 -25.15 -7.86
CA LEU A 259 -6.03 -23.74 -8.17
C LEU A 259 -7.27 -23.12 -8.80
N LYS A 260 -7.74 -22.02 -8.18
CA LYS A 260 -8.86 -21.19 -8.66
C LYS A 260 -8.35 -19.87 -9.22
N LYS A 261 -7.21 -19.39 -8.72
CA LYS A 261 -6.64 -18.10 -9.11
C LYS A 261 -5.15 -18.25 -9.43
N PHE A 262 -4.77 -17.76 -10.60
CA PHE A 262 -3.40 -17.77 -11.08
C PHE A 262 -3.03 -16.38 -11.58
N GLU A 263 -2.00 -15.78 -11.00
CA GLU A 263 -1.50 -14.48 -11.42
C GLU A 263 -0.01 -14.52 -11.68
N LEU A 264 0.40 -13.95 -12.80
CA LEU A 264 1.79 -13.89 -13.23
C LEU A 264 2.12 -12.47 -13.67
N TYR A 265 3.15 -11.88 -13.07
CA TYR A 265 3.58 -10.49 -13.32
C TYR A 265 5.07 -10.41 -13.65
N SER A 266 5.42 -9.61 -14.66
CA SER A 266 6.79 -9.21 -15.02
C SER A 266 7.75 -10.39 -15.01
N SER A 267 7.64 -11.30 -15.98
CA SER A 267 8.48 -12.51 -16.04
C SER A 267 8.64 -13.02 -17.46
N GLU A 268 9.73 -13.74 -17.70
CA GLU A 268 9.86 -14.63 -18.85
C GLU A 268 9.30 -16.01 -18.50
N VAL A 269 8.49 -16.62 -19.37
CA VAL A 269 8.02 -18.00 -19.20
C VAL A 269 8.46 -18.90 -20.35
N SER A 270 8.67 -20.18 -20.05
CA SER A 270 8.92 -21.19 -21.10
C SER A 270 7.67 -21.42 -21.94
N ASP A 271 6.54 -21.71 -21.29
CA ASP A 271 5.23 -21.96 -21.90
C ASP A 271 4.12 -21.81 -20.85
N LEU A 272 2.92 -21.37 -21.26
CA LEU A 272 1.71 -21.32 -20.43
C LEU A 272 0.87 -22.59 -20.51
N GLN A 273 1.13 -23.51 -21.47
CA GLN A 273 0.35 -24.74 -21.66
C GLN A 273 0.06 -25.53 -20.36
N PRO A 274 1.00 -25.72 -19.42
CA PRO A 274 0.74 -26.48 -18.19
C PRO A 274 -0.45 -25.95 -17.40
N ILE A 275 -0.63 -24.62 -17.37
CA ILE A 275 -1.72 -23.96 -16.63
C ILE A 275 -3.08 -24.19 -17.29
N PHE A 276 -3.14 -24.32 -18.62
CA PHE A 276 -4.40 -24.46 -19.34
C PHE A 276 -5.12 -25.78 -19.05
N SER A 277 -4.43 -26.78 -18.51
CA SER A 277 -5.03 -28.04 -18.05
C SER A 277 -5.83 -27.91 -16.74
N LEU A 278 -5.65 -26.82 -16.00
CA LEU A 278 -6.23 -26.60 -14.66
C LEU A 278 -7.69 -26.11 -14.75
N SER A 279 -8.62 -27.04 -14.95
CA SER A 279 -10.04 -26.75 -15.16
C SER A 279 -10.78 -25.99 -14.03
N ASN A 280 -10.17 -25.86 -12.84
CA ASN A 280 -10.74 -25.14 -11.69
C ASN A 280 -10.43 -23.64 -11.67
N ILE A 281 -9.58 -23.13 -12.57
CA ILE A 281 -9.25 -21.71 -12.59
C ILE A 281 -10.50 -20.88 -12.93
N GLU A 282 -10.80 -19.92 -12.06
CA GLU A 282 -11.88 -18.94 -12.16
C GLU A 282 -11.34 -17.55 -12.52
N LYS A 283 -10.10 -17.23 -12.12
CA LYS A 283 -9.44 -15.96 -12.43
C LYS A 283 -7.99 -16.15 -12.85
N MET A 284 -7.61 -15.49 -13.95
CA MET A 284 -6.25 -15.51 -14.46
C MET A 284 -5.78 -14.09 -14.79
N ILE A 285 -4.58 -13.71 -14.32
CA ILE A 285 -3.90 -12.47 -14.68
C ILE A 285 -2.53 -12.79 -15.25
N ILE A 286 -2.23 -12.21 -16.41
CA ILE A 286 -0.95 -12.31 -17.10
C ILE A 286 -0.53 -10.88 -17.41
N ASP A 287 0.50 -10.37 -16.72
CA ASP A 287 0.90 -8.97 -16.85
C ASP A 287 2.40 -8.85 -17.15
N ASN A 288 2.72 -8.23 -18.26
CA ASN A 288 4.07 -7.99 -18.76
C ASN A 288 4.88 -9.29 -18.84
N ILE A 289 4.29 -10.31 -19.48
CA ILE A 289 4.87 -11.66 -19.60
C ILE A 289 5.30 -11.92 -21.04
N TRP A 290 6.57 -12.25 -21.25
CA TRP A 290 7.09 -12.67 -22.56
C TRP A 290 7.45 -14.15 -22.56
N GLN A 291 7.34 -14.80 -23.72
CA GLN A 291 7.76 -16.18 -23.89
C GLN A 291 9.25 -16.25 -24.23
N LYS A 292 9.94 -17.27 -23.70
CA LYS A 292 11.38 -17.49 -23.91
C LYS A 292 11.76 -17.45 -25.39
N GLY A 293 12.84 -16.73 -25.68
CA GLY A 293 13.38 -16.62 -27.05
C GLY A 293 12.63 -15.61 -27.93
N ASP A 294 11.93 -14.65 -27.31
CA ASP A 294 11.23 -13.56 -27.98
C ASP A 294 10.10 -13.99 -28.94
N VAL A 295 9.59 -15.21 -28.78
CA VAL A 295 8.45 -15.69 -29.54
C VAL A 295 7.13 -15.10 -29.01
N PRO A 296 6.11 -14.91 -29.86
CA PRO A 296 4.77 -14.53 -29.43
C PRO A 296 4.22 -15.49 -28.37
N LEU A 297 3.63 -14.94 -27.32
CA LEU A 297 2.94 -15.73 -26.30
C LEU A 297 1.76 -16.48 -26.94
N LYS A 298 1.68 -17.79 -26.68
CA LYS A 298 0.68 -18.68 -27.31
C LYS A 298 -0.45 -19.03 -26.34
N PHE A 299 -1.69 -18.93 -26.82
CA PHE A 299 -2.90 -19.25 -26.05
C PHE A 299 -3.61 -20.53 -26.49
N LYS A 300 -3.01 -21.33 -27.37
CA LYS A 300 -3.60 -22.60 -27.84
C LYS A 300 -4.03 -23.46 -26.64
N GLY A 301 -5.23 -24.02 -26.64
CA GLY A 301 -5.68 -24.89 -25.54
C GLY A 301 -6.23 -24.17 -24.30
N ILE A 302 -6.16 -22.84 -24.22
CA ILE A 302 -6.76 -22.06 -23.12
C ILE A 302 -8.25 -22.33 -22.94
N GLY A 303 -8.96 -22.74 -24.01
CA GLY A 303 -10.37 -23.14 -23.97
C GLY A 303 -10.68 -24.31 -23.02
N GLN A 304 -9.67 -25.03 -22.50
CA GLN A 304 -9.83 -26.05 -21.46
C GLN A 304 -10.20 -25.47 -20.09
N LEU A 305 -9.96 -24.18 -19.85
CA LEU A 305 -10.31 -23.48 -18.61
C LEU A 305 -11.81 -23.17 -18.53
N LYS A 306 -12.64 -24.23 -18.42
CA LYS A 306 -14.11 -24.12 -18.49
C LYS A 306 -14.76 -23.35 -17.35
N LYS A 307 -14.06 -23.08 -16.25
CA LYS A 307 -14.56 -22.25 -15.13
C LYS A 307 -14.05 -20.81 -15.14
N LEU A 308 -13.19 -20.44 -16.09
CA LEU A 308 -12.59 -19.10 -16.11
C LEU A 308 -13.66 -18.04 -16.31
N LYS A 309 -13.75 -17.11 -15.35
CA LYS A 309 -14.69 -15.98 -15.33
C LYS A 309 -14.01 -14.66 -15.64
N GLU A 310 -12.78 -14.49 -15.18
CA GLU A 310 -11.99 -13.27 -15.36
C GLU A 310 -10.63 -13.60 -15.98
N LEU A 311 -10.31 -12.95 -17.10
CA LEU A 311 -9.00 -13.02 -17.74
C LEU A 311 -8.49 -11.61 -18.01
N PHE A 312 -7.30 -11.31 -17.49
CA PHE A 312 -6.60 -10.06 -17.75
C PHE A 312 -5.22 -10.35 -18.34
N ILE A 313 -4.94 -9.78 -19.50
CA ILE A 313 -3.67 -9.90 -20.22
C ILE A 313 -3.16 -8.49 -20.49
N ASN A 314 -2.06 -8.11 -19.85
CA ASN A 314 -1.42 -6.81 -20.00
C ASN A 314 -0.05 -7.03 -20.63
N GLY A 315 0.26 -6.40 -21.77
CA GLY A 315 1.54 -6.60 -22.48
C GLY A 315 1.77 -8.04 -23.00
N PRO A 316 2.88 -8.33 -23.70
CA PRO A 316 3.81 -7.45 -24.41
C PRO A 316 3.41 -7.26 -25.88
N SER A 317 4.17 -6.42 -26.57
CA SER A 317 4.07 -6.07 -27.99
C SER A 317 4.15 -7.23 -29.00
N ASN A 318 4.45 -8.45 -28.54
CA ASN A 318 4.66 -9.60 -29.41
C ASN A 318 3.51 -10.60 -29.42
N ILE A 319 2.40 -10.39 -28.68
CA ILE A 319 1.19 -11.21 -28.87
C ILE A 319 0.67 -10.96 -30.29
N SER A 320 0.61 -12.03 -31.09
CA SER A 320 0.20 -11.95 -32.50
C SER A 320 -1.13 -12.63 -32.80
N ASP A 321 -1.62 -13.51 -31.92
CA ASP A 321 -2.84 -14.29 -32.14
C ASP A 321 -3.58 -14.54 -30.83
N ILE A 322 -4.79 -14.00 -30.75
CA ILE A 322 -5.73 -14.19 -29.62
C ILE A 322 -6.94 -15.04 -30.03
N SER A 323 -6.95 -15.64 -31.22
CA SER A 323 -8.05 -16.50 -31.70
C SER A 323 -8.44 -17.58 -30.67
N PRO A 324 -7.49 -18.25 -29.99
CA PRO A 324 -7.84 -19.26 -28.98
C PRO A 324 -8.66 -18.73 -27.79
N LEU A 325 -8.61 -17.42 -27.49
CA LEU A 325 -9.40 -16.83 -26.41
C LEU A 325 -10.91 -16.95 -26.67
N GLY A 326 -11.34 -17.02 -27.93
CA GLY A 326 -12.74 -17.23 -28.31
C GLY A 326 -13.32 -18.58 -27.85
N GLU A 327 -12.49 -19.54 -27.44
CA GLU A 327 -12.90 -20.84 -26.91
C GLU A 327 -13.39 -20.80 -25.45
N LEU A 328 -13.19 -19.67 -24.75
CA LEU A 328 -13.52 -19.48 -23.34
C LEU A 328 -15.02 -19.21 -23.12
N SER A 329 -15.81 -20.28 -23.17
CA SER A 329 -17.28 -20.21 -23.15
C SER A 329 -17.91 -19.65 -21.87
N SER A 330 -17.18 -19.65 -20.75
CA SER A 330 -17.68 -19.25 -19.43
C SER A 330 -17.27 -17.84 -19.00
N LEU A 331 -16.42 -17.18 -19.79
CA LEU A 331 -15.77 -15.92 -19.43
C LEU A 331 -16.78 -14.76 -19.38
N GLU A 332 -16.73 -13.99 -18.30
CA GLU A 332 -17.61 -12.84 -18.08
C GLU A 332 -16.86 -11.51 -18.20
N THR A 333 -15.56 -11.50 -17.89
CA THR A 333 -14.68 -10.32 -18.01
C THR A 333 -13.41 -10.67 -18.76
N LEU A 334 -13.14 -9.93 -19.83
CA LEU A 334 -11.90 -9.97 -20.58
C LEU A 334 -11.25 -8.59 -20.59
N GLY A 335 -10.01 -8.53 -20.12
CA GLY A 335 -9.14 -7.37 -20.27
C GLY A 335 -7.91 -7.72 -21.09
N LEU A 336 -7.71 -7.03 -22.21
CA LEU A 336 -6.49 -7.08 -23.02
C LEU A 336 -5.95 -5.65 -23.08
N TYR A 337 -4.78 -5.37 -22.52
CA TYR A 337 -4.27 -4.00 -22.44
C TYR A 337 -2.87 -3.88 -22.99
N GLY A 338 -2.65 -2.82 -23.77
CA GLY A 338 -1.30 -2.43 -24.17
C GLY A 338 -0.58 -3.47 -25.03
N ILE A 339 -1.30 -4.34 -25.76
CA ILE A 339 -0.68 -5.33 -26.66
C ILE A 339 0.02 -4.62 -27.82
N LYS A 340 -0.42 -3.42 -28.22
CA LYS A 340 0.25 -2.57 -29.23
C LYS A 340 0.72 -3.32 -30.49
N ASN A 341 -0.12 -4.22 -31.00
CA ASN A 341 0.12 -4.96 -32.24
C ASN A 341 -1.06 -4.77 -33.19
N SER A 342 -0.85 -3.94 -34.21
CA SER A 342 -1.87 -3.64 -35.23
C SER A 342 -2.25 -4.83 -36.12
N ASN A 343 -1.45 -5.90 -36.15
CA ASN A 343 -1.69 -7.11 -36.97
C ASN A 343 -2.14 -8.31 -36.13
N ILE A 344 -2.60 -8.10 -34.89
CA ILE A 344 -3.07 -9.17 -34.02
C ILE A 344 -4.27 -9.90 -34.66
N LEU A 345 -4.20 -11.23 -34.71
CA LEU A 345 -5.25 -12.09 -35.24
C LEU A 345 -6.26 -12.45 -34.15
N GLY A 346 -7.51 -12.72 -34.53
CA GLY A 346 -8.48 -13.39 -33.67
C GLY A 346 -9.50 -12.51 -32.94
N TYR A 347 -9.52 -11.19 -33.15
CA TYR A 347 -10.58 -10.35 -32.59
C TYR A 347 -12.00 -10.82 -32.96
N SER A 348 -12.19 -11.30 -34.19
CA SER A 348 -13.47 -11.87 -34.66
C SER A 348 -13.94 -13.06 -33.82
N GLU A 349 -13.00 -13.80 -33.21
CA GLU A 349 -13.31 -14.95 -32.36
C GLU A 349 -13.87 -14.54 -31.01
N LEU A 350 -13.50 -13.35 -30.50
CA LEU A 350 -14.09 -12.79 -29.27
C LEU A 350 -15.60 -12.54 -29.42
N GLY A 351 -16.06 -12.27 -30.65
CA GLY A 351 -17.48 -12.13 -30.98
C GLY A 351 -18.34 -13.37 -30.67
N LYS A 352 -17.71 -14.54 -30.50
CA LYS A 352 -18.40 -15.81 -30.20
C LYS A 352 -18.66 -16.00 -28.70
N MET A 353 -18.14 -15.12 -27.84
CA MET A 353 -18.17 -15.26 -26.39
C MET A 353 -19.52 -14.81 -25.80
N GLY A 354 -20.50 -15.73 -25.76
CA GLY A 354 -21.88 -15.43 -25.37
C GLY A 354 -22.13 -15.07 -23.89
N GLN A 355 -21.14 -15.20 -23.00
CA GLN A 355 -21.26 -14.86 -21.57
C GLN A 355 -20.53 -13.56 -21.20
N LEU A 356 -19.80 -12.96 -22.15
CA LEU A 356 -18.94 -11.82 -21.89
C LEU A 356 -19.77 -10.56 -21.59
N LYS A 357 -19.63 -10.01 -20.37
CA LYS A 357 -20.32 -8.80 -19.91
C LYS A 357 -19.40 -7.57 -19.85
N LYS A 358 -18.11 -7.79 -19.61
CA LYS A 358 -17.12 -6.72 -19.50
C LYS A 358 -15.96 -6.96 -20.46
N LEU A 359 -15.68 -5.98 -21.30
CA LEU A 359 -14.64 -6.06 -22.30
C LEU A 359 -13.78 -4.80 -22.26
N ARG A 360 -12.50 -4.96 -21.93
CA ARG A 360 -11.56 -3.85 -21.80
C ARG A 360 -10.37 -4.09 -22.70
N LEU A 361 -10.18 -3.22 -23.68
CA LEU A 361 -9.27 -3.41 -24.80
C LEU A 361 -8.43 -2.16 -25.06
N SER A 362 -8.13 -1.41 -24.00
CA SER A 362 -7.43 -0.13 -24.16
C SER A 362 -5.98 -0.32 -24.58
N GLY A 363 -5.50 0.51 -25.51
CA GLY A 363 -4.08 0.53 -25.90
C GLY A 363 -3.66 -0.59 -26.88
N ASN A 364 -4.58 -1.11 -27.70
CA ASN A 364 -4.31 -2.25 -28.58
C ASN A 364 -4.19 -1.92 -30.08
N GLU A 365 -4.12 -0.63 -30.44
CA GLU A 365 -3.99 -0.16 -31.83
C GLU A 365 -5.12 -0.60 -32.79
N MET A 366 -6.28 -1.02 -32.27
CA MET A 366 -7.40 -1.49 -33.09
C MET A 366 -8.00 -0.35 -33.92
N SER A 367 -8.34 -0.63 -35.18
CA SER A 367 -9.14 0.27 -36.03
C SER A 367 -10.51 -0.33 -36.40
N ASP A 368 -10.58 -1.65 -36.60
CA ASP A 368 -11.82 -2.38 -36.88
C ASP A 368 -12.38 -3.04 -35.60
N ILE A 369 -13.63 -2.68 -35.28
CA ILE A 369 -14.40 -3.20 -34.15
C ILE A 369 -15.74 -3.83 -34.59
N SER A 370 -15.90 -4.14 -35.88
CA SER A 370 -17.13 -4.72 -36.45
C SER A 370 -17.63 -5.96 -35.70
N TRP A 371 -16.70 -6.79 -35.25
CA TRP A 371 -16.96 -8.00 -34.49
C TRP A 371 -17.63 -7.76 -33.12
N ILE A 372 -17.44 -6.58 -32.50
CA ILE A 372 -18.06 -6.27 -31.20
C ILE A 372 -19.59 -6.28 -31.29
N ALA A 373 -20.17 -5.95 -32.45
CA ALA A 373 -21.62 -5.91 -32.67
C ALA A 373 -22.34 -7.25 -32.36
N SER A 374 -21.59 -8.37 -32.32
CA SER A 374 -22.11 -9.69 -31.99
C SER A 374 -22.27 -9.93 -30.48
N ILE A 375 -21.58 -9.17 -29.62
CA ILE A 375 -21.52 -9.36 -28.16
C ILE A 375 -22.59 -8.52 -27.46
N LYS A 376 -23.87 -8.80 -27.77
CA LYS A 376 -25.02 -7.95 -27.40
C LYS A 376 -25.29 -7.82 -25.89
N GLN A 377 -24.71 -8.70 -25.09
CA GLN A 377 -24.85 -8.75 -23.63
C GLN A 377 -23.82 -7.91 -22.87
N LEU A 378 -22.94 -7.16 -23.55
CA LEU A 378 -21.96 -6.28 -22.90
C LEU A 378 -22.65 -5.19 -22.06
N GLU A 379 -22.14 -5.02 -20.84
CA GLU A 379 -22.54 -3.99 -19.87
C GLU A 379 -21.44 -2.94 -19.65
N ASP A 380 -20.17 -3.33 -19.78
CA ASP A 380 -18.97 -2.47 -19.64
C ASP A 380 -18.08 -2.68 -20.86
N LEU A 381 -17.83 -1.60 -21.61
CA LEU A 381 -16.92 -1.59 -22.75
C LEU A 381 -15.91 -0.46 -22.62
N SER A 382 -14.62 -0.82 -22.58
CA SER A 382 -13.52 0.14 -22.70
C SER A 382 -12.66 -0.19 -23.91
N ILE A 383 -12.60 0.73 -24.86
CA ILE A 383 -11.84 0.64 -26.11
C ILE A 383 -11.02 1.92 -26.35
N SER A 384 -10.67 2.63 -25.28
CA SER A 384 -9.83 3.82 -25.30
C SER A 384 -8.40 3.52 -25.79
N GLU A 385 -7.61 4.54 -26.14
CA GLU A 385 -6.24 4.38 -26.65
C GLU A 385 -6.10 3.42 -27.87
N ASN A 386 -7.09 3.41 -28.76
CA ASN A 386 -7.06 2.68 -30.03
C ASN A 386 -7.04 3.63 -31.23
N LYS A 387 -7.06 3.11 -32.45
CA LYS A 387 -7.03 3.87 -33.73
C LYS A 387 -8.42 3.91 -34.39
N LEU A 388 -9.47 4.06 -33.59
CA LEU A 388 -10.86 4.00 -34.03
C LEU A 388 -11.22 5.22 -34.89
N THR A 389 -11.85 5.00 -36.03
CA THR A 389 -12.43 6.04 -36.89
C THR A 389 -13.93 5.86 -37.13
N ASP A 390 -14.45 4.66 -36.85
CA ASP A 390 -15.87 4.33 -36.91
C ASP A 390 -16.30 3.63 -35.61
N ILE A 391 -17.42 4.08 -35.04
CA ILE A 391 -18.04 3.48 -33.86
C ILE A 391 -19.44 2.93 -34.15
N SER A 392 -19.88 2.89 -35.41
CA SER A 392 -21.16 2.30 -35.81
C SER A 392 -21.42 0.88 -35.28
N PRO A 393 -20.40 -0.01 -35.11
CA PRO A 393 -20.64 -1.37 -34.61
C PRO A 393 -21.19 -1.45 -33.19
N ILE A 394 -20.98 -0.42 -32.34
CA ILE A 394 -21.46 -0.45 -30.95
C ILE A 394 -22.93 -0.06 -30.82
N SER A 395 -23.57 0.44 -31.89
CA SER A 395 -24.93 1.01 -31.87
C SER A 395 -26.03 0.07 -31.34
N ASN A 396 -25.81 -1.24 -31.35
CA ASN A 396 -26.79 -2.24 -30.92
C ASN A 396 -26.47 -2.87 -29.55
N LEU A 397 -25.44 -2.40 -28.85
CA LEU A 397 -25.05 -2.91 -27.53
C LEU A 397 -25.92 -2.30 -26.41
N LYS A 398 -27.23 -2.54 -26.49
CA LYS A 398 -28.25 -1.86 -25.68
C LYS A 398 -28.19 -2.13 -24.17
N GLN A 399 -27.35 -3.07 -23.73
CA GLN A 399 -27.13 -3.39 -22.31
C GLN A 399 -25.97 -2.59 -21.70
N LEU A 400 -25.24 -1.79 -22.50
CA LEU A 400 -24.12 -0.99 -22.01
C LEU A 400 -24.58 0.02 -20.95
N LYS A 401 -23.89 -0.01 -19.82
CA LYS A 401 -24.03 0.92 -18.69
C LYS A 401 -22.81 1.83 -18.56
N GLU A 402 -21.64 1.32 -18.91
CA GLU A 402 -20.36 2.02 -18.89
C GLU A 402 -19.68 1.91 -20.26
N LEU A 403 -19.29 3.04 -20.82
CA LEU A 403 -18.61 3.10 -22.12
C LEU A 403 -17.46 4.10 -22.09
N ASP A 404 -16.27 3.62 -22.44
CA ASP A 404 -15.05 4.41 -22.57
C ASP A 404 -14.43 4.20 -23.94
N LEU A 405 -14.37 5.27 -24.73
CA LEU A 405 -13.94 5.22 -26.11
C LEU A 405 -13.00 6.37 -26.45
N GLN A 406 -12.01 6.07 -27.28
CA GLN A 406 -11.07 7.05 -27.82
C GLN A 406 -10.87 6.81 -29.30
N GLY A 407 -10.91 7.88 -30.08
CA GLY A 407 -10.61 7.77 -31.50
C GLY A 407 -10.73 9.08 -32.24
N ASP A 408 -10.52 8.94 -33.55
CA ASP A 408 -10.50 9.99 -34.56
C ASP A 408 -11.83 10.03 -35.34
N PHE A 409 -12.94 9.60 -34.72
CA PHE A 409 -14.29 9.68 -35.27
C PHE A 409 -14.91 11.07 -35.01
N THR A 410 -15.75 11.52 -35.94
CA THR A 410 -16.55 12.74 -35.80
C THR A 410 -18.01 12.43 -35.45
N ASP A 411 -18.55 11.35 -36.00
CA ASP A 411 -19.94 10.94 -35.80
C ASP A 411 -20.09 10.12 -34.52
N ILE A 412 -20.90 10.64 -33.60
CA ILE A 412 -21.30 9.95 -32.37
C ILE A 412 -22.78 9.56 -32.34
N SER A 413 -23.48 9.66 -33.48
CA SER A 413 -24.87 9.18 -33.64
C SER A 413 -25.09 7.71 -33.24
N PRO A 414 -24.12 6.78 -33.40
CA PRO A 414 -24.28 5.40 -32.92
C PRO A 414 -24.57 5.28 -31.42
N LEU A 415 -24.15 6.27 -30.61
CA LEU A 415 -24.36 6.27 -29.16
C LEU A 415 -25.82 6.49 -28.77
N SER A 416 -26.64 7.09 -29.64
CA SER A 416 -28.03 7.48 -29.31
C SER A 416 -28.94 6.31 -28.91
N ASN A 417 -28.61 5.09 -29.33
CA ASN A 417 -29.38 3.88 -29.04
C ASN A 417 -29.00 3.21 -27.70
N LEU A 418 -27.99 3.72 -26.99
CA LEU A 418 -27.43 3.11 -25.79
C LEU A 418 -28.10 3.64 -24.51
N GLU A 419 -29.43 3.55 -24.46
CA GLU A 419 -30.28 4.22 -23.47
C GLU A 419 -30.03 3.82 -22.00
N GLN A 420 -29.33 2.70 -21.76
CA GLN A 420 -28.94 2.23 -20.41
C GLN A 420 -27.61 2.85 -19.91
N LEU A 421 -26.93 3.66 -20.72
CA LEU A 421 -25.67 4.28 -20.31
C LEU A 421 -25.86 5.18 -19.09
N THR A 422 -25.02 4.96 -18.09
CA THR A 422 -24.95 5.75 -16.86
C THR A 422 -23.62 6.50 -16.73
N ASP A 423 -22.55 5.97 -17.34
CA ASP A 423 -21.21 6.55 -17.41
C ASP A 423 -20.67 6.48 -18.85
N LEU A 424 -20.36 7.64 -19.42
CA LEU A 424 -19.83 7.77 -20.78
C LEU A 424 -18.58 8.64 -20.78
N ARG A 425 -17.48 8.08 -21.30
CA ARG A 425 -16.20 8.74 -21.48
C ARG A 425 -15.82 8.74 -22.96
N ILE A 426 -15.70 9.95 -23.53
CA ILE A 426 -15.32 10.19 -24.92
C ILE A 426 -14.01 10.97 -24.93
N TRP A 427 -12.95 10.29 -25.34
CA TRP A 427 -11.66 10.88 -25.63
C TRP A 427 -11.50 10.98 -27.15
N GLY A 428 -10.76 11.95 -27.64
CA GLY A 428 -10.52 12.08 -29.06
C GLY A 428 -10.22 13.50 -29.45
N HIS A 429 -10.12 13.76 -30.75
CA HIS A 429 -9.66 15.04 -31.27
C HIS A 429 -10.59 15.65 -32.32
N LYS A 430 -11.75 15.05 -32.59
CA LYS A 430 -12.56 15.43 -33.75
C LYS A 430 -14.06 15.57 -33.49
N VAL A 431 -14.57 15.20 -32.30
CA VAL A 431 -16.00 15.38 -31.99
C VAL A 431 -16.30 16.87 -31.84
N LYS A 432 -17.22 17.39 -32.65
CA LYS A 432 -17.61 18.81 -32.70
C LYS A 432 -18.98 19.11 -32.11
N GLU A 433 -19.85 18.09 -32.06
CA GLU A 433 -21.21 18.21 -31.57
C GLU A 433 -21.66 16.95 -30.85
N VAL A 434 -22.66 17.11 -29.98
CA VAL A 434 -23.08 16.09 -29.01
C VAL A 434 -24.60 15.90 -28.97
N ASN A 435 -25.31 16.38 -30.01
CA ASN A 435 -26.76 16.36 -30.06
C ASN A 435 -27.34 14.95 -29.85
N SER A 436 -26.66 13.93 -30.39
CA SER A 436 -27.03 12.51 -30.27
C SER A 436 -27.05 12.00 -28.84
N LEU A 437 -26.29 12.62 -27.92
CA LEU A 437 -26.26 12.21 -26.50
C LEU A 437 -27.56 12.56 -25.76
N SER A 438 -28.41 13.44 -26.31
CA SER A 438 -29.68 13.82 -25.68
C SER A 438 -30.63 12.65 -25.44
N ALA A 439 -30.49 11.54 -26.17
CA ALA A 439 -31.27 10.32 -25.97
C ALA A 439 -30.88 9.56 -24.68
N LEU A 440 -29.69 9.79 -24.13
CA LEU A 440 -29.13 9.03 -23.00
C LEU A 440 -29.67 9.51 -21.65
N LYS A 441 -30.99 9.36 -21.43
CA LYS A 441 -31.69 9.96 -20.27
C LYS A 441 -31.26 9.38 -18.90
N GLN A 442 -30.57 8.25 -18.86
CA GLN A 442 -30.03 7.63 -17.63
C GLN A 442 -28.59 8.09 -17.30
N LEU A 443 -27.99 8.94 -18.14
CA LEU A 443 -26.60 9.33 -17.99
C LEU A 443 -26.42 10.18 -16.73
N THR A 444 -25.53 9.75 -15.85
CA THR A 444 -25.19 10.44 -14.59
C THR A 444 -23.78 11.03 -14.63
N LYS A 445 -22.88 10.43 -15.41
CA LYS A 445 -21.50 10.88 -15.59
C LYS A 445 -21.18 11.00 -17.07
N LEU A 446 -20.65 12.16 -17.46
CA LEU A 446 -20.21 12.42 -18.83
C LEU A 446 -18.84 13.10 -18.82
N THR A 447 -17.88 12.47 -19.48
CA THR A 447 -16.56 13.05 -19.75
C THR A 447 -16.35 13.17 -21.25
N ILE A 448 -16.02 14.37 -21.72
CA ILE A 448 -15.63 14.63 -23.11
C ILE A 448 -14.33 15.43 -23.08
N GLN A 449 -13.23 14.81 -23.51
CA GLN A 449 -11.88 15.36 -23.36
C GLN A 449 -11.09 15.30 -24.66
N GLY A 450 -10.32 16.35 -24.93
CA GLY A 450 -9.44 16.48 -26.11
C GLY A 450 -10.14 16.87 -27.42
N ASN A 451 -11.47 16.99 -27.40
CA ASN A 451 -12.31 17.14 -28.60
C ASN A 451 -12.49 18.60 -29.04
N GLU A 452 -13.24 18.81 -30.13
CA GLU A 452 -13.45 20.11 -30.79
C GLU A 452 -14.85 20.70 -30.56
N LEU A 453 -15.48 20.34 -29.44
CA LEU A 453 -16.81 20.83 -29.08
C LEU A 453 -16.83 22.36 -28.95
N THR A 454 -17.73 23.02 -29.67
CA THR A 454 -17.86 24.50 -29.60
C THR A 454 -19.01 24.97 -28.73
N LYS A 455 -20.01 24.11 -28.50
CA LYS A 455 -21.23 24.39 -27.73
C LYS A 455 -21.79 23.13 -27.07
N ILE A 456 -22.53 23.29 -25.97
CA ILE A 456 -23.13 22.15 -25.23
C ILE A 456 -24.58 21.82 -25.63
N ASN A 457 -25.07 22.30 -26.78
CA ASN A 457 -26.48 22.18 -27.15
C ASN A 457 -27.01 20.73 -27.03
N ARG A 458 -28.24 20.62 -26.50
CA ARG A 458 -28.95 19.36 -26.18
C ARG A 458 -28.35 18.52 -25.04
N LEU A 459 -27.09 18.74 -24.61
CA LEU A 459 -26.61 18.18 -23.33
C LEU A 459 -27.46 18.68 -22.16
N SER A 460 -27.97 19.91 -22.24
CA SER A 460 -28.86 20.52 -21.25
C SER A 460 -30.16 19.74 -21.00
N GLU A 461 -30.51 18.76 -21.83
CA GLU A 461 -31.63 17.86 -21.59
C GLU A 461 -31.31 16.71 -20.62
N LEU A 462 -30.03 16.45 -20.34
CA LEU A 462 -29.58 15.36 -19.48
C LEU A 462 -29.67 15.77 -18.01
N LYS A 463 -30.90 16.00 -17.55
CA LYS A 463 -31.22 16.57 -16.23
C LYS A 463 -30.77 15.70 -15.04
N GLN A 464 -30.40 14.45 -15.28
CA GLN A 464 -29.88 13.53 -14.25
C GLN A 464 -28.35 13.55 -14.12
N LEU A 465 -27.64 14.30 -14.98
CA LEU A 465 -26.19 14.44 -14.87
C LEU A 465 -25.80 14.99 -13.50
N LYS A 466 -24.91 14.25 -12.84
CA LYS A 466 -24.27 14.60 -11.58
C LYS A 466 -22.84 15.05 -11.78
N GLU A 467 -22.17 14.50 -12.78
CA GLU A 467 -20.78 14.80 -13.10
C GLU A 467 -20.64 15.10 -14.59
N LEU A 468 -20.09 16.27 -14.90
CA LEU A 468 -19.79 16.69 -16.26
C LEU A 468 -18.37 17.22 -16.33
N ARG A 469 -17.53 16.58 -17.15
CA ARG A 469 -16.16 17.03 -17.42
C ARG A 469 -15.98 17.29 -18.90
N LEU A 470 -15.71 18.55 -19.25
CA LEU A 470 -15.51 19.03 -20.61
C LEU A 470 -14.12 19.66 -20.74
N GLY A 471 -13.20 18.96 -21.42
CA GLY A 471 -11.89 19.49 -21.77
C GLY A 471 -11.79 19.69 -23.27
N SER A 472 -12.47 20.73 -23.78
CA SER A 472 -12.40 21.11 -25.19
C SER A 472 -11.92 22.56 -25.32
N TYR A 473 -10.76 22.72 -25.93
CA TYR A 473 -10.11 24.03 -26.13
C TYR A 473 -10.85 24.94 -27.12
N LYS A 474 -11.93 24.44 -27.76
CA LYS A 474 -12.77 25.19 -28.71
C LYS A 474 -14.16 25.54 -28.13
N LEU A 475 -14.47 25.13 -26.90
CA LEU A 475 -15.76 25.40 -26.29
C LEU A 475 -15.89 26.90 -25.99
N THR A 476 -16.87 27.57 -26.59
CA THR A 476 -17.10 29.01 -26.39
C THR A 476 -18.51 29.34 -25.92
N ASP A 477 -19.48 28.46 -26.21
CA ASP A 477 -20.88 28.64 -25.85
C ASP A 477 -21.32 27.62 -24.81
N ILE A 478 -21.60 28.12 -23.60
CA ILE A 478 -22.08 27.37 -22.45
C ILE A 478 -23.52 27.74 -22.08
N SER A 479 -24.30 28.23 -23.04
CA SER A 479 -25.74 28.39 -22.87
C SER A 479 -26.42 27.02 -22.65
N GLY A 480 -27.39 26.98 -21.75
CA GLY A 480 -28.12 25.76 -21.39
C GLY A 480 -27.60 25.04 -20.15
N PHE A 481 -26.43 25.40 -19.61
CA PHE A 481 -25.94 24.87 -18.32
C PHE A 481 -26.92 25.13 -17.19
N GLU A 482 -27.68 26.22 -17.24
CA GLU A 482 -28.69 26.58 -16.26
C GLU A 482 -29.78 25.51 -16.07
N ASN A 483 -29.91 24.55 -17.00
CA ASN A 483 -30.85 23.44 -16.94
C ASN A 483 -30.28 22.16 -16.29
N LEU A 484 -28.96 22.07 -16.09
CA LEU A 484 -28.27 20.90 -15.52
C LEU A 484 -28.22 20.94 -13.99
N THR A 485 -29.34 21.28 -13.36
CA THR A 485 -29.41 21.66 -11.93
C THR A 485 -29.06 20.54 -10.94
N SER A 486 -28.92 19.30 -11.41
CA SER A 486 -28.51 18.14 -10.60
C SER A 486 -26.99 17.97 -10.50
N LEU A 487 -26.19 18.79 -11.20
CA LEU A 487 -24.73 18.68 -11.20
C LEU A 487 -24.15 18.92 -9.81
N GLU A 488 -23.34 17.95 -9.38
CA GLU A 488 -22.55 17.96 -8.14
C GLU A 488 -21.07 18.26 -8.46
N ILE A 489 -20.59 17.84 -9.63
CA ILE A 489 -19.21 18.03 -10.11
C ILE A 489 -19.22 18.61 -11.51
N LEU A 490 -18.52 19.73 -11.69
CA LEU A 490 -18.33 20.37 -12.99
C LEU A 490 -16.86 20.72 -13.23
N ASP A 491 -16.31 20.19 -14.33
CA ASP A 491 -14.98 20.53 -14.83
C ASP A 491 -15.09 21.09 -16.24
N ILE A 492 -14.75 22.38 -16.41
CA ILE A 492 -14.69 23.06 -17.71
C ILE A 492 -13.38 23.83 -17.78
N GLN A 493 -12.27 23.11 -17.92
CA GLN A 493 -10.94 23.71 -18.01
C GLN A 493 -10.51 23.99 -19.46
N GLY A 494 -9.71 25.04 -19.65
CA GLY A 494 -9.02 25.29 -20.91
C GLY A 494 -9.91 25.84 -22.04
N THR A 495 -11.05 26.46 -21.74
CA THR A 495 -12.07 26.83 -22.75
C THR A 495 -12.03 28.31 -23.16
N SER A 496 -11.13 29.12 -22.58
CA SER A 496 -11.02 30.57 -22.83
C SER A 496 -12.31 31.38 -22.57
N ILE A 497 -13.30 30.79 -21.90
CA ILE A 497 -14.59 31.42 -21.61
C ILE A 497 -14.42 32.48 -20.51
N LYS A 498 -15.14 33.59 -20.66
CA LYS A 498 -15.17 34.68 -19.69
C LYS A 498 -16.45 34.71 -18.84
N ASP A 499 -17.60 34.51 -19.48
CA ASP A 499 -18.91 34.57 -18.83
C ASP A 499 -19.38 33.18 -18.41
N PHE A 500 -19.50 32.95 -17.11
CA PHE A 500 -20.02 31.73 -16.49
C PHE A 500 -21.38 31.94 -15.80
N SER A 501 -22.13 32.97 -16.17
CA SER A 501 -23.43 33.30 -15.57
C SER A 501 -24.45 32.15 -15.63
N SER A 502 -24.41 31.31 -16.67
CA SER A 502 -25.27 30.11 -16.78
C SER A 502 -25.02 29.06 -15.67
N VAL A 503 -23.83 29.04 -15.08
CA VAL A 503 -23.47 28.15 -13.97
C VAL A 503 -24.15 28.57 -12.66
N SER A 504 -24.63 29.81 -12.53
CA SER A 504 -25.24 30.33 -11.29
C SER A 504 -26.48 29.55 -10.80
N LYS A 505 -27.12 28.76 -11.67
CA LYS A 505 -28.28 27.91 -11.31
C LYS A 505 -27.88 26.52 -10.78
N LEU A 506 -26.61 26.15 -10.88
CA LEU A 506 -26.08 24.83 -10.49
C LEU A 506 -25.83 24.73 -8.98
N THR A 507 -26.85 25.04 -8.19
CA THR A 507 -26.76 25.18 -6.71
C THR A 507 -26.40 23.88 -5.98
N GLN A 508 -26.38 22.73 -6.66
CA GLN A 508 -25.96 21.44 -6.12
C GLN A 508 -24.45 21.20 -6.21
N LEU A 509 -23.69 22.09 -6.86
CA LEU A 509 -22.24 21.91 -7.04
C LEU A 509 -21.48 21.83 -5.72
N ILE A 510 -20.60 20.83 -5.65
CA ILE A 510 -19.70 20.53 -4.54
C ILE A 510 -18.24 20.74 -4.97
N ASP A 511 -17.91 20.37 -6.22
CA ASP A 511 -16.59 20.53 -6.85
C ASP A 511 -16.74 21.27 -8.19
N LEU A 512 -16.07 22.42 -8.31
CA LEU A 512 -16.06 23.25 -9.50
C LEU A 512 -14.63 23.55 -9.94
N ASN A 513 -14.26 23.07 -11.12
CA ASN A 513 -12.97 23.34 -11.74
C ASN A 513 -13.15 24.16 -13.02
N LEU A 514 -12.68 25.41 -12.97
CA LEU A 514 -12.72 26.38 -14.07
C LEU A 514 -11.32 26.90 -14.41
N ARG A 515 -10.31 26.04 -14.25
CA ARG A 515 -8.91 26.37 -14.52
C ARG A 515 -8.67 26.75 -16.00
N THR A 516 -7.75 27.69 -16.24
CA THR A 516 -7.28 28.06 -17.58
C THR A 516 -8.43 28.55 -18.46
N ASN A 517 -9.15 29.56 -17.98
CA ASN A 517 -10.19 30.28 -18.71
C ASN A 517 -9.83 31.78 -18.73
N ARG A 518 -10.81 32.66 -18.98
CA ARG A 518 -10.62 34.12 -18.99
C ARG A 518 -11.60 34.83 -18.05
N ILE A 519 -11.87 34.20 -16.91
CA ILE A 519 -12.85 34.71 -15.94
C ILE A 519 -12.30 35.98 -15.29
N THR A 520 -13.13 37.01 -15.23
CA THR A 520 -12.84 38.26 -14.49
C THR A 520 -13.87 38.57 -13.40
N ASN A 521 -15.13 38.13 -13.57
CA ASN A 521 -16.23 38.37 -12.62
C ASN A 521 -16.67 37.03 -11.99
N LEU A 522 -16.81 37.01 -10.66
CA LEU A 522 -17.16 35.85 -9.86
C LEU A 522 -18.59 35.86 -9.29
N GLU A 523 -19.45 36.82 -9.67
CA GLU A 523 -20.83 36.93 -9.15
C GLU A 523 -21.66 35.66 -9.34
N PHE A 524 -21.41 34.92 -10.42
CA PHE A 524 -22.10 33.65 -10.70
C PHE A 524 -21.88 32.58 -9.62
N LEU A 525 -20.83 32.72 -8.79
CA LEU A 525 -20.53 31.80 -7.69
C LEU A 525 -21.42 32.05 -6.47
N VAL A 526 -21.96 33.25 -6.28
CA VAL A 526 -22.69 33.64 -5.06
C VAL A 526 -23.81 32.65 -4.69
N PRO A 527 -24.59 32.08 -5.62
CA PRO A 527 -25.61 31.08 -5.29
C PRO A 527 -25.09 29.69 -4.92
N LEU A 528 -23.81 29.37 -5.18
CA LEU A 528 -23.26 28.01 -5.13
C LEU A 528 -22.78 27.61 -3.71
N LYS A 529 -23.71 27.69 -2.74
CA LYS A 529 -23.40 27.53 -1.31
C LYS A 529 -22.88 26.16 -0.89
N LYS A 530 -23.05 25.13 -1.72
CA LYS A 530 -22.59 23.77 -1.43
C LYS A 530 -21.13 23.50 -1.83
N LEU A 531 -20.47 24.46 -2.49
CA LEU A 531 -19.09 24.30 -2.90
C LEU A 531 -18.18 24.02 -1.71
N THR A 532 -17.42 22.95 -1.83
CA THR A 532 -16.35 22.57 -0.90
C THR A 532 -14.98 22.65 -1.56
N LYS A 533 -14.94 22.53 -2.90
CA LYS A 533 -13.72 22.63 -3.70
C LYS A 533 -13.95 23.54 -4.91
N LEU A 534 -13.06 24.51 -5.07
CA LEU A 534 -13.09 25.48 -6.15
C LEU A 534 -11.69 25.71 -6.71
N SER A 535 -11.55 25.52 -8.02
CA SER A 535 -10.33 25.83 -8.76
C SER A 535 -10.61 26.88 -9.83
N LEU A 536 -9.92 28.01 -9.72
CA LEU A 536 -9.96 29.17 -10.62
C LEU A 536 -8.55 29.51 -11.13
N VAL A 537 -7.64 28.53 -11.10
CA VAL A 537 -6.23 28.73 -11.49
C VAL A 537 -6.11 29.20 -12.93
N GLY A 538 -5.25 30.17 -13.25
CA GLY A 538 -5.00 30.58 -14.63
C GLY A 538 -6.20 31.33 -15.25
N ASN A 539 -6.69 32.36 -14.58
CA ASN A 539 -7.74 33.25 -15.07
C ASN A 539 -7.25 34.71 -15.02
N GLU A 540 -8.16 35.67 -15.22
CA GLU A 540 -7.87 37.11 -15.23
C GLU A 540 -8.56 37.79 -14.03
N ILE A 541 -8.59 37.12 -12.87
CA ILE A 541 -9.34 37.56 -11.69
C ILE A 541 -8.54 38.59 -10.91
N THR A 542 -9.18 39.71 -10.59
CA THR A 542 -8.67 40.76 -9.70
C THR A 542 -9.53 40.91 -8.44
N ASP A 543 -10.86 40.87 -8.59
CA ASP A 543 -11.82 40.97 -7.49
C ASP A 543 -12.35 39.59 -7.07
N ILE A 544 -12.18 39.27 -5.79
CA ILE A 544 -12.64 38.03 -5.14
C ILE A 544 -13.77 38.25 -4.12
N SER A 545 -14.39 39.43 -4.08
CA SER A 545 -15.52 39.80 -3.20
C SER A 545 -16.62 38.76 -3.13
N SER A 546 -16.99 38.19 -4.29
CA SER A 546 -18.06 37.18 -4.40
C SER A 546 -17.76 35.88 -3.62
N LEU A 547 -16.49 35.57 -3.37
CA LEU A 547 -16.09 34.36 -2.63
C LEU A 547 -16.49 34.43 -1.16
N ALA A 548 -16.66 35.63 -0.58
CA ALA A 548 -16.97 35.81 0.85
C ALA A 548 -18.27 35.11 1.29
N THR A 549 -19.08 34.67 0.33
CA THR A 549 -20.36 34.05 0.57
C THR A 549 -20.31 32.51 0.54
N LEU A 550 -19.13 31.91 0.31
CA LEU A 550 -18.90 30.46 0.12
C LEU A 550 -18.28 29.80 1.35
N SER A 551 -18.89 29.97 2.52
CA SER A 551 -18.34 29.54 3.82
C SER A 551 -18.09 28.04 3.98
N ASN A 552 -18.60 27.19 3.07
CA ASN A 552 -18.37 25.74 3.08
C ASN A 552 -17.09 25.31 2.34
N LEU A 553 -16.36 26.24 1.72
CA LEU A 553 -15.11 25.94 1.03
C LEU A 553 -14.07 25.35 1.97
N LYS A 554 -13.50 24.23 1.54
CA LYS A 554 -12.35 23.55 2.17
C LYS A 554 -11.09 23.65 1.33
N GLN A 555 -11.24 23.68 0.00
CA GLN A 555 -10.13 23.75 -0.93
C GLN A 555 -10.37 24.87 -1.94
N LEU A 556 -9.44 25.83 -2.00
CA LEU A 556 -9.52 26.98 -2.89
C LEU A 556 -8.18 27.20 -3.60
N PHE A 557 -8.21 27.15 -4.93
CA PHE A 557 -7.05 27.37 -5.78
C PHE A 557 -7.28 28.58 -6.69
N LEU A 558 -6.50 29.64 -6.45
CA LEU A 558 -6.58 30.95 -7.10
C LEU A 558 -5.26 31.34 -7.79
N GLY A 559 -4.32 30.40 -7.94
CA GLY A 559 -3.02 30.73 -8.51
C GLY A 559 -3.07 31.17 -9.97
N ILE A 560 -2.05 31.90 -10.43
CA ILE A 560 -1.96 32.43 -11.80
C ILE A 560 -3.19 33.31 -12.11
N ASN A 561 -3.33 34.40 -11.37
CA ASN A 561 -4.36 35.43 -11.54
C ASN A 561 -3.72 36.82 -11.29
N GLU A 562 -4.53 37.85 -11.08
CA GLU A 562 -4.09 39.22 -10.82
C GLU A 562 -4.59 39.76 -9.47
N ILE A 563 -4.75 38.88 -8.48
CA ILE A 563 -5.32 39.22 -7.17
C ILE A 563 -4.33 40.03 -6.35
N VAL A 564 -4.81 41.13 -5.76
CA VAL A 564 -4.04 42.00 -4.85
C VAL A 564 -4.56 41.88 -3.41
N GLU A 565 -5.87 42.03 -3.22
CA GLU A 565 -6.52 42.09 -1.92
C GLU A 565 -7.15 40.76 -1.52
N LEU A 566 -6.99 40.38 -0.24
CA LEU A 566 -7.45 39.09 0.30
C LEU A 566 -8.63 39.21 1.29
N ASP A 567 -9.15 40.41 1.52
CA ASP A 567 -10.13 40.68 2.59
C ASP A 567 -11.37 39.78 2.54
N SER A 568 -11.84 39.42 1.35
CA SER A 568 -12.98 38.53 1.14
C SER A 568 -12.78 37.12 1.72
N LEU A 569 -11.52 36.68 1.85
CA LEU A 569 -11.19 35.36 2.39
C LEU A 569 -11.43 35.25 3.89
N LYS A 570 -11.52 36.37 4.64
CA LYS A 570 -11.72 36.39 6.11
C LYS A 570 -12.91 35.55 6.58
N SER A 571 -13.91 35.39 5.74
CA SER A 571 -15.16 34.65 6.01
C SER A 571 -15.07 33.14 5.74
N LEU A 572 -13.97 32.66 5.16
CA LEU A 572 -13.81 31.27 4.70
C LEU A 572 -13.10 30.38 5.74
N GLU A 573 -13.57 30.44 6.98
CA GLU A 573 -12.90 29.81 8.14
C GLU A 573 -12.74 28.28 8.04
N ASN A 574 -13.52 27.61 7.18
CA ASN A 574 -13.44 26.17 6.93
C ASN A 574 -12.35 25.75 5.94
N LEU A 575 -11.58 26.70 5.38
CA LEU A 575 -10.51 26.39 4.45
C LEU A 575 -9.42 25.55 5.10
N GLU A 576 -9.08 24.43 4.45
CA GLU A 576 -8.00 23.53 4.81
C GLU A 576 -6.82 23.66 3.84
N ILE A 577 -7.11 23.98 2.56
CA ILE A 577 -6.12 24.12 1.49
C ILE A 577 -6.37 25.44 0.73
N LEU A 578 -5.35 26.28 0.67
CA LEU A 578 -5.38 27.55 -0.07
C LEU A 578 -4.14 27.71 -0.95
N GLY A 579 -4.36 27.83 -2.26
CA GLY A 579 -3.32 28.13 -3.23
C GLY A 579 -3.49 29.50 -3.87
N LEU A 580 -2.53 30.39 -3.65
CA LEU A 580 -2.52 31.79 -4.12
C LEU A 580 -1.27 32.14 -4.95
N GLY A 581 -0.49 31.15 -5.35
CA GLY A 581 0.77 31.40 -6.04
C GLY A 581 0.60 32.10 -7.41
N ASN A 582 1.57 32.91 -7.83
CA ASN A 582 1.53 33.72 -9.06
C ASN A 582 0.34 34.69 -9.07
N ASN A 583 0.33 35.63 -8.11
CA ASN A 583 -0.61 36.74 -8.01
C ASN A 583 0.16 38.05 -7.71
N LYS A 584 -0.54 39.09 -7.26
CA LYS A 584 0.03 40.40 -6.90
C LYS A 584 -0.21 40.73 -5.41
N VAL A 585 -0.32 39.70 -4.57
CA VAL A 585 -0.61 39.86 -3.14
C VAL A 585 0.57 40.52 -2.43
N THR A 586 0.28 41.52 -1.60
CA THR A 586 1.25 42.20 -0.72
C THR A 586 0.89 42.05 0.76
N ASN A 587 -0.42 42.00 1.08
CA ASN A 587 -0.94 41.99 2.45
C ASN A 587 -1.58 40.64 2.81
N THR A 588 -1.07 40.00 3.86
CA THR A 588 -1.52 38.68 4.33
C THR A 588 -2.50 38.74 5.50
N SER A 589 -2.85 39.93 6.01
CA SER A 589 -3.64 40.11 7.24
C SER A 589 -4.99 39.39 7.25
N ALA A 590 -5.63 39.23 6.09
CA ALA A 590 -6.88 38.51 5.93
C ALA A 590 -6.78 37.02 6.29
N LEU A 591 -5.58 36.43 6.21
CA LEU A 591 -5.35 35.02 6.48
C LEU A 591 -5.46 34.68 7.97
N LYS A 592 -5.34 35.65 8.88
CA LYS A 592 -5.28 35.41 10.35
C LYS A 592 -6.48 34.63 10.90
N LEU A 593 -7.62 34.68 10.22
CA LEU A 593 -8.87 34.04 10.64
C LEU A 593 -9.01 32.60 10.11
N LEU A 594 -8.18 32.17 9.17
CA LEU A 594 -8.28 30.87 8.49
C LEU A 594 -7.62 29.72 9.27
N LYS A 595 -8.00 29.58 10.55
CA LYS A 595 -7.32 28.71 11.52
C LYS A 595 -7.31 27.22 11.18
N ASN A 596 -8.18 26.77 10.26
CA ASN A 596 -8.25 25.38 9.81
C ASN A 596 -7.26 25.06 8.67
N LEU A 597 -6.51 26.05 8.17
CA LEU A 597 -5.54 25.83 7.10
C LEU A 597 -4.46 24.83 7.52
N LYS A 598 -4.24 23.85 6.65
CA LYS A 598 -3.17 22.85 6.74
C LYS A 598 -2.13 23.05 5.64
N TYR A 599 -2.56 23.54 4.48
CA TYR A 599 -1.72 23.72 3.29
C TYR A 599 -1.93 25.12 2.70
N LEU A 600 -0.84 25.90 2.62
CA LEU A 600 -0.85 27.26 2.10
C LEU A 600 0.31 27.49 1.12
N THR A 601 0.00 27.93 -0.10
CA THR A 601 1.00 28.39 -1.07
C THR A 601 0.77 29.84 -1.48
N LEU A 602 1.81 30.64 -1.35
CA LEU A 602 1.86 32.08 -1.62
C LEU A 602 3.00 32.42 -2.60
N ASP A 603 3.51 31.43 -3.32
CA ASP A 603 4.68 31.55 -4.18
C ASP A 603 4.50 32.63 -5.26
N TYR A 604 5.57 33.31 -5.68
CA TYR A 604 5.53 34.29 -6.77
C TYR A 604 4.48 35.40 -6.53
N ASN A 605 4.59 36.07 -5.39
CA ASN A 605 3.80 37.26 -5.03
C ASN A 605 4.75 38.42 -4.67
N GLN A 606 4.24 39.45 -4.01
CA GLN A 606 4.98 40.63 -3.58
C GLN A 606 4.91 40.81 -2.06
N ILE A 607 4.91 39.69 -1.32
CA ILE A 607 4.71 39.68 0.13
C ILE A 607 6.03 40.00 0.82
N ALA A 608 6.00 41.00 1.70
CA ALA A 608 7.10 41.33 2.62
C ALA A 608 6.73 41.00 4.08
N ASP A 609 5.47 41.26 4.46
CA ASP A 609 4.93 41.02 5.80
C ASP A 609 4.09 39.73 5.81
N ILE A 610 4.56 38.74 6.59
CA ILE A 610 3.91 37.45 6.77
C ILE A 610 3.15 37.35 8.10
N SER A 611 2.95 38.44 8.84
CA SER A 611 2.22 38.43 10.12
C SER A 611 0.81 37.86 10.02
N GLY A 612 0.24 37.85 8.82
CA GLY A 612 -1.00 37.15 8.48
C GLY A 612 -1.02 35.65 8.77
N VAL A 613 0.14 34.97 8.74
CA VAL A 613 0.23 33.52 8.94
C VAL A 613 0.48 33.10 10.40
N ALA A 614 0.82 34.05 11.28
CA ALA A 614 1.25 33.79 12.66
C ALA A 614 0.25 32.97 13.51
N THR A 615 -1.04 33.05 13.18
CA THR A 615 -2.13 32.41 13.92
C THR A 615 -2.54 31.05 13.35
N LEU A 616 -1.92 30.60 12.25
CA LEU A 616 -2.30 29.41 11.49
C LEU A 616 -1.65 28.14 12.05
N SER A 617 -1.86 27.87 13.35
CA SER A 617 -1.17 26.80 14.09
C SER A 617 -1.41 25.37 13.55
N ASN A 618 -2.42 25.17 12.69
CA ASN A 618 -2.70 23.88 12.06
C ASN A 618 -1.94 23.65 10.73
N LEU A 619 -1.16 24.64 10.27
CA LEU A 619 -0.36 24.49 9.05
C LEU A 619 0.67 23.38 9.21
N THR A 620 0.67 22.47 8.24
CA THR A 620 1.72 21.45 8.09
C THR A 620 2.60 21.73 6.88
N HIS A 621 2.08 22.48 5.90
CA HIS A 621 2.80 22.87 4.69
C HIS A 621 2.63 24.38 4.41
N LEU A 622 3.75 25.08 4.29
CA LEU A 622 3.80 26.49 3.92
C LEU A 622 4.85 26.75 2.83
N SER A 623 4.43 27.39 1.74
CA SER A 623 5.33 27.83 0.66
C SER A 623 5.13 29.31 0.37
N ILE A 624 6.21 30.09 0.44
CA ILE A 624 6.27 31.53 0.15
C ILE A 624 7.48 31.82 -0.74
N ILE A 625 7.67 31.02 -1.79
CA ILE A 625 8.82 31.10 -2.69
C ILE A 625 8.75 32.39 -3.53
N SER A 626 9.88 33.00 -3.86
CA SER A 626 9.96 34.16 -4.77
C SER A 626 9.04 35.32 -4.34
N ASN A 627 9.30 35.82 -3.14
CA ASN A 627 8.61 36.96 -2.53
C ASN A 627 9.66 38.00 -2.03
N GLN A 628 9.26 38.90 -1.14
CA GLN A 628 10.11 39.98 -0.61
C GLN A 628 10.28 39.86 0.92
N VAL A 629 10.17 38.64 1.46
CA VAL A 629 10.22 38.39 2.91
C VAL A 629 11.64 38.59 3.43
N VAL A 630 11.75 39.33 4.54
CA VAL A 630 13.00 39.56 5.28
C VAL A 630 12.90 38.99 6.69
N ASP A 631 11.82 39.35 7.40
CA ASP A 631 11.53 38.90 8.76
C ASP A 631 10.61 37.66 8.73
N ILE A 632 10.98 36.65 9.51
CA ILE A 632 10.22 35.40 9.66
C ILE A 632 9.91 35.08 11.13
N THR A 633 9.95 36.08 12.01
CA THR A 633 9.71 35.93 13.46
C THR A 633 8.40 35.20 13.76
N GLU A 634 7.35 35.48 12.98
CA GLU A 634 6.03 34.88 13.15
C GLU A 634 5.95 33.39 12.84
N LEU A 635 6.96 32.81 12.17
CA LEU A 635 6.96 31.37 11.92
C LEU A 635 7.23 30.56 13.19
N SER A 636 7.81 31.17 14.23
CA SER A 636 8.13 30.48 15.49
C SER A 636 6.91 29.91 16.24
N SER A 637 5.70 30.36 15.91
CA SER A 637 4.44 29.84 16.48
C SER A 637 3.89 28.62 15.73
N LEU A 638 4.42 28.26 14.56
CA LEU A 638 3.86 27.27 13.65
C LEU A 638 4.47 25.87 13.84
N SER A 639 4.48 25.37 15.08
CA SER A 639 5.18 24.14 15.48
C SER A 639 4.71 22.85 14.78
N ASN A 640 3.55 22.85 14.12
CA ASN A 640 3.04 21.72 13.34
C ASN A 640 3.58 21.64 11.90
N LEU A 641 4.39 22.60 11.46
CA LEU A 641 5.00 22.56 10.13
C LEU A 641 5.90 21.35 9.96
N SER A 642 5.62 20.56 8.92
CA SER A 642 6.48 19.47 8.45
C SER A 642 7.21 19.83 7.15
N SER A 643 6.66 20.76 6.37
CA SER A 643 7.28 21.26 5.13
C SER A 643 7.22 22.79 5.05
N LEU A 644 8.38 23.41 4.83
CA LEU A 644 8.52 24.86 4.71
C LEU A 644 9.41 25.22 3.51
N SER A 645 8.91 26.11 2.65
CA SER A 645 9.68 26.64 1.52
C SER A 645 9.64 28.16 1.50
N LEU A 646 10.82 28.77 1.64
CA LEU A 646 11.05 30.22 1.68
C LEU A 646 12.12 30.63 0.66
N SER A 647 12.36 29.80 -0.37
CA SER A 647 13.41 30.08 -1.35
C SER A 647 13.16 31.37 -2.14
N ARG A 648 14.23 32.04 -2.57
CA ARG A 648 14.18 33.30 -3.34
C ARG A 648 13.46 34.41 -2.57
N ASN A 649 13.91 34.67 -1.35
CA ASN A 649 13.50 35.81 -0.52
C ASN A 649 14.76 36.63 -0.12
N GLN A 650 14.65 37.45 0.91
CA GLN A 650 15.71 38.33 1.40
C GLN A 650 16.05 38.03 2.87
N ILE A 651 15.91 36.77 3.28
CA ILE A 651 16.06 36.33 4.68
C ILE A 651 17.54 36.26 5.05
N THR A 652 17.89 36.82 6.20
CA THR A 652 19.23 36.75 6.81
C THR A 652 19.22 35.99 8.13
N ASP A 653 18.25 36.27 9.01
CA ASP A 653 18.08 35.61 10.29
C ASP A 653 17.06 34.46 10.21
N ILE A 654 17.52 33.26 10.57
CA ILE A 654 16.68 32.05 10.67
C ILE A 654 16.50 31.55 12.11
N SER A 655 16.86 32.36 13.11
CA SER A 655 16.64 32.06 14.53
C SER A 655 15.19 31.67 14.89
N PRO A 656 14.13 32.18 14.22
CA PRO A 656 12.75 31.75 14.51
C PRO A 656 12.47 30.28 14.19
N LEU A 657 13.23 29.67 13.26
CA LEU A 657 13.01 28.30 12.81
C LEU A 657 13.37 27.23 13.86
N LYS A 658 14.17 27.55 14.87
CA LYS A 658 14.65 26.60 15.90
C LYS A 658 13.53 25.86 16.64
N THR A 659 12.33 26.42 16.65
CA THR A 659 11.14 25.88 17.34
C THR A 659 10.37 24.87 16.48
N LEU A 660 10.66 24.78 15.18
CA LEU A 660 9.92 23.99 14.19
C LEU A 660 10.43 22.55 14.10
N VAL A 661 10.55 21.89 15.25
CA VAL A 661 11.19 20.57 15.40
C VAL A 661 10.52 19.42 14.62
N ASN A 662 9.31 19.65 14.10
CA ASN A 662 8.58 18.69 13.26
C ASN A 662 8.91 18.79 11.76
N LEU A 663 9.74 19.75 11.34
CA LEU A 663 10.15 19.89 9.95
C LEU A 663 10.91 18.65 9.47
N SER A 664 10.43 18.07 8.36
CA SER A 664 11.15 17.06 7.58
C SER A 664 11.69 17.61 6.27
N SER A 665 11.09 18.68 5.74
CA SER A 665 11.50 19.32 4.49
C SER A 665 11.63 20.84 4.63
N LEU A 666 12.81 21.37 4.37
CA LEU A 666 13.11 22.80 4.45
C LEU A 666 13.85 23.29 3.20
N ASN A 667 13.30 24.32 2.53
CA ASN A 667 13.91 24.96 1.38
C ASN A 667 14.13 26.46 1.62
N LEU A 668 15.40 26.85 1.71
CA LEU A 668 15.90 28.21 1.95
C LEU A 668 16.83 28.68 0.83
N ASP A 669 16.80 28.03 -0.34
CA ASP A 669 17.62 28.37 -1.50
C ASP A 669 17.49 29.86 -1.87
N SER A 670 18.59 30.50 -2.29
CA SER A 670 18.60 31.87 -2.80
C SER A 670 18.08 32.90 -1.79
N ASN A 671 18.70 32.94 -0.61
CA ASN A 671 18.51 33.95 0.43
C ASN A 671 19.86 34.61 0.78
N GLN A 672 19.96 35.27 1.93
CA GLN A 672 21.15 35.97 2.41
C GLN A 672 21.63 35.41 3.76
N ILE A 673 21.42 34.10 3.98
CA ILE A 673 21.68 33.44 5.26
C ILE A 673 23.19 33.24 5.44
N VAL A 674 23.68 33.56 6.64
CA VAL A 674 25.09 33.34 7.05
C VAL A 674 25.16 32.28 8.15
N ASP A 675 24.32 32.39 9.17
CA ASP A 675 24.31 31.51 10.33
C ASP A 675 23.25 30.40 10.19
N VAL A 676 23.69 29.15 10.24
CA VAL A 676 22.82 27.96 10.24
C VAL A 676 22.72 27.28 11.62
N SER A 677 23.28 27.89 12.66
CA SER A 677 23.17 27.38 14.04
C SER A 677 21.74 27.09 14.50
N PRO A 678 20.70 27.85 14.11
CA PRO A 678 19.32 27.57 14.53
C PRO A 678 18.74 26.24 13.99
N LEU A 679 19.40 25.61 13.02
CA LEU A 679 18.94 24.35 12.42
C LEU A 679 19.34 23.11 13.24
N ASN A 680 20.26 23.22 14.20
CA ASN A 680 20.84 22.08 14.92
C ASN A 680 19.81 21.23 15.70
N GLU A 681 18.70 21.85 16.13
CA GLU A 681 17.62 21.15 16.86
C GLU A 681 16.59 20.48 15.93
N LEU A 682 16.65 20.75 14.61
CA LEU A 682 15.67 20.24 13.64
C LEU A 682 16.00 18.80 13.19
N THR A 683 16.22 17.90 14.15
CA THR A 683 16.72 16.53 13.95
C THR A 683 15.80 15.62 13.12
N ASN A 684 14.57 16.05 12.83
CA ASN A 684 13.65 15.37 11.93
C ASN A 684 13.85 15.71 10.44
N LEU A 685 14.74 16.66 10.10
CA LEU A 685 15.00 17.03 8.72
C LEU A 685 15.54 15.87 7.89
N GLU A 686 14.89 15.65 6.75
CA GLU A 686 15.21 14.64 5.74
C GLU A 686 15.73 15.30 4.45
N LEU A 687 15.13 16.45 4.09
CA LEU A 687 15.48 17.26 2.92
C LEU A 687 15.77 18.70 3.35
N LEU A 688 16.98 19.17 3.05
CA LEU A 688 17.42 20.54 3.33
C LEU A 688 18.04 21.19 2.08
N ARG A 689 17.53 22.35 1.67
CA ARG A 689 18.08 23.11 0.55
C ARG A 689 18.51 24.50 1.01
N LEU A 690 19.78 24.82 0.82
CA LEU A 690 20.46 26.04 1.27
C LEU A 690 21.33 26.67 0.17
N ARG A 691 21.11 26.29 -1.09
CA ARG A 691 21.88 26.75 -2.24
C ARG A 691 21.84 28.27 -2.38
N SER A 692 22.94 28.89 -2.84
CA SER A 692 23.00 30.35 -3.11
C SER A 692 22.65 31.18 -1.87
N ASN A 693 23.39 30.97 -0.79
CA ASN A 693 23.38 31.78 0.43
C ASN A 693 24.81 32.30 0.72
N GLN A 694 25.06 32.75 1.94
CA GLN A 694 26.35 33.30 2.40
C GLN A 694 26.92 32.47 3.56
N ILE A 695 26.62 31.17 3.58
CA ILE A 695 26.99 30.25 4.67
C ILE A 695 28.48 29.92 4.58
N VAL A 696 29.19 30.05 5.68
CA VAL A 696 30.62 29.71 5.80
C VAL A 696 30.82 28.48 6.68
N ASP A 697 30.10 28.43 7.81
CA ASP A 697 30.19 27.36 8.80
C ASP A 697 28.95 26.45 8.71
N ILE A 698 29.18 25.15 8.57
CA ILE A 698 28.13 24.12 8.53
C ILE A 698 28.25 23.11 9.67
N GLU A 699 29.12 23.35 10.66
CA GLU A 699 29.25 22.52 11.86
C GLU A 699 27.91 22.23 12.55
N PRO A 700 26.94 23.16 12.63
CA PRO A 700 25.62 22.88 13.22
C PRO A 700 24.84 21.75 12.53
N LEU A 701 25.09 21.48 11.24
CA LEU A 701 24.32 20.51 10.45
C LEU A 701 24.65 19.05 10.80
N LYS A 702 25.76 18.76 11.49
CA LYS A 702 26.18 17.39 11.85
C LYS A 702 25.18 16.64 12.75
N THR A 703 24.26 17.38 13.36
CA THR A 703 23.20 16.90 14.25
C THR A 703 22.00 16.30 13.48
N LEU A 704 21.86 16.60 12.19
CA LEU A 704 20.70 16.24 11.35
C LEU A 704 20.76 14.80 10.83
N LYS A 705 20.79 13.82 11.74
CA LYS A 705 21.10 12.42 11.42
C LYS A 705 20.11 11.72 10.46
N LYS A 706 18.90 12.26 10.25
CA LYS A 706 17.89 11.71 9.31
C LYS A 706 18.02 12.24 7.87
N MET A 707 18.91 13.20 7.64
CA MET A 707 19.03 13.87 6.35
C MET A 707 19.57 12.93 5.27
N PHE A 708 18.84 12.79 4.16
CA PHE A 708 19.28 12.04 2.99
C PHE A 708 19.48 12.91 1.74
N ASN A 709 18.91 14.12 1.71
CA ASN A 709 19.01 15.06 0.59
C ASN A 709 19.40 16.47 1.07
N LEU A 710 20.58 16.94 0.65
CA LEU A 710 21.15 18.23 1.01
C LEU A 710 21.66 18.98 -0.23
N SER A 711 21.35 20.28 -0.32
CA SER A 711 21.92 21.18 -1.33
C SER A 711 22.57 22.39 -0.67
N LEU A 712 23.89 22.55 -0.88
CA LEU A 712 24.72 23.61 -0.31
C LEU A 712 25.47 24.43 -1.36
N ASP A 713 25.29 24.14 -2.65
CA ASP A 713 26.10 24.75 -3.69
C ASP A 713 25.92 26.28 -3.74
N ARG A 714 26.96 26.99 -4.23
CA ARG A 714 27.00 28.46 -4.22
C ARG A 714 26.91 29.07 -2.82
N ASN A 715 27.65 28.50 -1.88
CA ASN A 715 27.97 29.09 -0.58
C ASN A 715 29.50 29.17 -0.41
N PRO A 716 30.03 30.14 0.35
CA PRO A 716 31.45 30.24 0.67
C PRO A 716 31.92 29.26 1.77
N ILE A 717 31.53 27.97 1.68
CA ILE A 717 31.89 26.94 2.67
C ILE A 717 33.30 26.45 2.42
N ALA A 718 34.13 26.46 3.46
CA ALA A 718 35.52 26.00 3.39
C ALA A 718 35.72 24.56 3.91
N ASP A 719 34.91 24.11 4.86
CA ASP A 719 35.02 22.80 5.50
C ASP A 719 33.71 22.01 5.38
N TYR A 720 33.80 20.82 4.79
CA TYR A 720 32.68 19.89 4.59
C TYR A 720 32.74 18.66 5.50
N SER A 721 33.76 18.54 6.36
CA SER A 721 33.90 17.43 7.31
C SER A 721 32.69 17.21 8.23
N PRO A 722 31.87 18.21 8.61
CA PRO A 722 30.67 17.97 9.42
C PRO A 722 29.63 17.06 8.73
N LEU A 723 29.69 16.92 7.40
CA LEU A 723 28.79 16.06 6.64
C LEU A 723 29.16 14.56 6.72
N ASP A 724 30.38 14.22 7.16
CA ASP A 724 30.80 12.82 7.34
C ASP A 724 30.05 12.14 8.49
N GLU A 725 29.48 12.94 9.39
CA GLU A 725 28.70 12.51 10.54
C GLU A 725 27.25 12.12 10.19
N LEU A 726 26.86 12.20 8.91
CA LEU A 726 25.48 11.99 8.45
C LEU A 726 25.31 10.63 7.72
N PRO A 727 24.73 9.62 8.38
CA PRO A 727 24.79 8.23 7.92
C PRO A 727 23.97 7.92 6.66
N PHE A 728 22.92 8.71 6.37
CA PHE A 728 22.00 8.46 5.24
C PHE A 728 22.18 9.45 4.08
N LEU A 729 23.17 10.35 4.16
CA LEU A 729 23.31 11.44 3.18
C LEU A 729 23.82 10.94 1.82
N HIS A 730 23.05 11.21 0.76
CA HIS A 730 23.51 11.01 -0.61
C HIS A 730 24.43 12.15 -1.06
N LYS A 731 25.75 11.95 -1.02
CA LYS A 731 26.76 12.98 -1.35
C LYS A 731 26.89 13.34 -2.85
N LYS A 732 25.91 13.00 -3.70
CA LYS A 732 26.02 13.20 -5.15
C LYS A 732 25.93 14.69 -5.50
N GLY A 733 27.05 15.28 -5.93
CA GLY A 733 27.13 16.70 -6.31
C GLY A 733 27.55 17.66 -5.19
N LEU A 734 27.97 17.12 -4.04
CA LEU A 734 28.73 17.84 -3.02
C LEU A 734 30.24 17.62 -3.26
N PRO A 735 31.10 18.63 -3.01
CA PRO A 735 32.55 18.52 -3.21
C PRO A 735 33.22 17.48 -2.29
#